data_AF-A0A453CEM2-F1
#
_entry.id   AF-A0A453CEM2-F1
#
_cell.length_a   1.000
_cell.length_b   1.000
_cell.length_c   1.000
_cell.angle_alpha   90.00
_cell.angle_beta   90.00
_cell.angle_gamma   90.00
#
_symmetry.space_group_name_H-M   'P 1'
#
loop_
_entity.id
_entity.type
_entity.pdbx_description
1 polymer ?
#
loop_
_entity_poly.entity_id
_entity_poly.type
_entity_poly.pdbx_seq_one_letter_code
_entity_poly.pdbx_strand_id
1 'polypeptide(L)'
;MEVHTYVPLSQSNLTVTYNKELDRSKLESERILRESLYDFKDSQKKLKSLGRLHGNLVFCLQELGSFGALQAAKAFLLSFDGDVLDRKESDMNDNSTRFKHHYLNKAISVLSSNILDGTHDDSFNLEMVEPFFSNKIMVLINILSRYRLEENMKCIVFVKRITVARAIAHILQNLKGLDLWKCEFLVGRHSGPKNMSRQKMDAIVENFSSGEVNLLIATSVGEEGLDIQTCCLVVRFDLPETVASFIQSRGRARMTNSKYVVLLERGNHSEEKLLNDYIDGEGIMNGEIDLRTSNDVFDHLEEKSYQVEKTGASISTACSVSLLHRYCYNLPKDMFFNPSPAFIYIDDTEGIICRVILPPNAAFRQVDGQPCQSNDEAKRDACLEALVKLYELGALTDFLLPGSGSRKNKASTTNGSASNSHDDESLREELHEMLIPTILKPSTCKLDCPLNLHFYYIQFFPIPADRHYRIFGLFVINPLPMEAEKLEVDLHLARGRIVKAGMKHLGTISFDEEQMMLARNFQEMFLKVLLDRSEFTVSHVMLLGNSETLQFNSTFYLLLPIKQELYGDIFMIDWPTVKRCLSSPVFKDPTGVSAHGSYLPDESLRLLDNMYSKTDVVGSLIFAPHIKTFFVIHVILNELNARSEYDGATYEDHYKERFGIKLSHPEQPLLHAKQLFNLHNLLHDRLRETTEGGRELMEHFVELPPELCSLKIIGFSKDMCSSLSLLPSLMCRLENLLVAIELKDVMLSSFSEASQISASGVSHAIFAPFMLNF
;
A
#
# COMPACT_ATOMS: atom_id res chain seq x y z
N MET A 1 19.10 27.95 -25.02
CA MET A 1 19.82 26.97 -24.18
C MET A 1 21.21 27.51 -23.92
N GLU A 2 21.69 27.44 -22.68
CA GLU A 2 23.01 27.92 -22.24
C GLU A 2 23.79 26.76 -21.63
N VAL A 3 25.07 26.64 -21.96
CA VAL A 3 25.95 25.58 -21.44
C VAL A 3 27.02 26.24 -20.58
N HIS A 4 27.08 25.86 -19.31
CA HIS A 4 28.09 26.36 -18.37
C HIS A 4 29.04 25.23 -17.99
N THR A 5 30.33 25.43 -18.25
CA THR A 5 31.36 24.46 -17.88
C THR A 5 31.91 24.73 -16.49
N TYR A 6 32.03 23.72 -15.64
CA TYR A 6 32.75 23.80 -14.38
C TYR A 6 34.04 22.97 -14.43
N VAL A 7 35.06 23.37 -13.67
CA VAL A 7 36.25 22.55 -13.47
C VAL A 7 35.93 21.54 -12.37
N PRO A 8 36.08 20.22 -12.58
CA PRO A 8 35.85 19.24 -11.52
C PRO A 8 36.73 19.58 -10.31
N LEU A 9 36.33 19.14 -9.11
CA LEU A 9 37.24 19.21 -7.97
C LEU A 9 38.49 18.38 -8.33
N SER A 10 39.59 19.06 -8.70
CA SER A 10 40.91 18.46 -8.59
C SER A 10 41.01 17.95 -7.16
N GLN A 11 41.42 16.69 -6.96
CA GLN A 11 41.60 16.06 -5.65
C GLN A 11 42.41 16.98 -4.73
N SER A 12 41.73 17.89 -4.05
CA SER A 12 42.38 18.80 -3.12
C SER A 12 42.93 17.93 -2.01
N ASN A 13 44.11 18.26 -1.46
CA ASN A 13 44.68 17.49 -0.36
C ASN A 13 43.67 17.32 0.79
N LEU A 14 42.75 18.29 0.97
CA LEU A 14 41.63 18.24 1.91
C LEU A 14 40.58 17.18 1.55
N THR A 15 40.08 17.14 0.31
CA THR A 15 39.08 16.14 -0.14
C THR A 15 39.62 14.71 -0.02
N VAL A 16 40.90 14.51 -0.35
CA VAL A 16 41.57 13.20 -0.20
C VAL A 16 41.72 12.81 1.27
N THR A 17 42.05 13.77 2.14
CA THR A 17 42.16 13.56 3.58
C THR A 17 40.79 13.21 4.19
N TYR A 18 39.73 13.92 3.81
CA TYR A 18 38.37 13.63 4.27
C TYR A 18 37.88 12.26 3.80
N ASN A 19 38.14 11.87 2.55
CA ASN A 19 37.80 10.52 2.07
C ASN A 19 38.49 9.43 2.91
N LYS A 20 39.79 9.58 3.19
CA LYS A 20 40.53 8.62 4.04
C LYS A 20 39.98 8.53 5.46
N GLU A 21 39.62 9.66 6.07
CA GLU A 21 39.01 9.66 7.42
C GLU A 21 37.58 9.12 7.43
N LEU A 22 36.80 9.34 6.38
CA LEU A 22 35.47 8.73 6.21
C LEU A 22 35.56 7.21 6.00
N ASP A 23 36.57 6.73 5.25
CA ASP A 23 36.87 5.32 5.08
C ASP A 23 37.28 4.67 6.41
N ARG A 24 38.14 5.34 7.19
CA ARG A 24 38.53 4.89 8.53
C ARG A 24 37.33 4.80 9.46
N SER A 25 36.47 5.81 9.45
CA SER A 25 35.24 5.85 10.26
C SER A 25 34.24 4.76 9.87
N LYS A 26 34.16 4.42 8.57
CA LYS A 26 33.36 3.30 8.08
C LYS A 26 33.91 1.98 8.59
N LEU A 27 35.21 1.73 8.45
CA LEU A 27 35.85 0.49 8.90
C LEU A 27 35.67 0.26 10.41
N GLU A 28 35.75 1.31 11.22
CA GLU A 28 35.51 1.25 12.66
C GLU A 28 34.05 0.90 12.98
N SER A 29 33.10 1.53 12.27
CA SER A 29 31.67 1.23 12.42
C SER A 29 31.33 -0.20 11.94
N GLU A 30 32.02 -0.71 10.92
CA GLU A 30 31.88 -2.10 10.46
C GLU A 30 32.44 -3.10 11.48
N ARG A 31 33.54 -2.77 12.19
CA ARG A 31 34.09 -3.60 13.27
C ARG A 31 33.12 -3.70 14.44
N ILE A 32 32.60 -2.56 14.92
CA ILE A 32 31.59 -2.51 15.99
C ILE A 32 30.34 -3.34 15.61
N LEU A 33 29.95 -3.31 14.34
CA LEU A 33 28.81 -4.08 13.85
C LEU A 33 29.07 -5.59 13.80
N ARG A 34 30.30 -6.00 13.47
CA ARG A 34 30.71 -7.41 13.47
C ARG A 34 30.88 -7.97 14.88
N GLU A 35 31.22 -7.14 15.85
CA GLU A 35 31.39 -7.53 17.25
C GLU A 35 30.05 -7.64 18.01
N SER A 36 28.97 -7.02 17.52
CA SER A 36 27.68 -6.91 18.23
C SER A 36 26.56 -7.86 17.75
N LEU A 37 26.78 -8.65 16.69
CA LEU A 37 25.72 -9.47 16.06
C LEU A 37 26.11 -10.95 15.93
N TYR A 38 25.23 -11.84 16.40
CA TYR A 38 25.37 -13.30 16.28
C TYR A 38 24.79 -13.89 14.97
N ASP A 39 24.03 -13.12 14.18
CA ASP A 39 23.40 -13.55 12.91
C ASP A 39 24.13 -12.99 11.67
N PHE A 40 24.59 -13.90 10.80
CA PHE A 40 25.33 -13.59 9.57
C PHE A 40 24.49 -12.92 8.48
N LYS A 41 23.19 -13.25 8.37
CA LYS A 41 22.34 -12.70 7.29
C LYS A 41 21.91 -11.26 7.56
N ASP A 42 21.60 -10.95 8.81
CA ASP A 42 21.22 -9.60 9.23
C ASP A 42 22.43 -8.64 9.23
N SER A 43 23.60 -9.11 9.69
CA SER A 43 24.85 -8.34 9.61
C SER A 43 25.24 -7.98 8.17
N GLN A 44 25.07 -8.89 7.20
CA GLN A 44 25.36 -8.59 5.80
C GLN A 44 24.42 -7.52 5.21
N LYS A 45 23.13 -7.54 5.56
CA LYS A 45 22.17 -6.50 5.15
C LYS A 45 22.53 -5.13 5.76
N LYS A 46 22.90 -5.12 7.05
CA LYS A 46 23.29 -3.90 7.76
C LYS A 46 24.61 -3.30 7.24
N LEU A 47 25.61 -4.13 6.92
CA LEU A 47 26.85 -3.70 6.25
C LEU A 47 26.58 -3.10 4.86
N LYS A 48 25.72 -3.73 4.06
CA LYS A 48 25.31 -3.18 2.76
C LYS A 48 24.60 -1.82 2.92
N SER A 49 23.77 -1.66 3.95
CA SER A 49 23.12 -0.39 4.25
C SER A 49 24.11 0.71 4.66
N LEU A 50 25.13 0.39 5.48
CA LEU A 50 26.19 1.32 5.86
C LEU A 50 27.06 1.70 4.66
N GLY A 51 27.41 0.73 3.82
CA GLY A 51 28.17 0.96 2.59
C GLY A 51 27.45 1.90 1.62
N ARG A 52 26.13 1.78 1.48
CA ARG A 52 25.31 2.72 0.70
C ARG A 52 25.33 4.14 1.28
N LEU A 53 25.19 4.27 2.60
CA LEU A 53 25.20 5.57 3.28
C LEU A 53 26.56 6.27 3.12
N HIS A 54 27.64 5.54 3.36
CA HIS A 54 29.00 6.03 3.13
C HIS A 54 29.22 6.43 1.66
N GLY A 55 28.81 5.59 0.70
CA GLY A 55 28.93 5.89 -0.72
C GLY A 55 28.16 7.16 -1.13
N ASN A 56 27.02 7.44 -0.50
CA ASN A 56 26.29 8.68 -0.71
C ASN A 56 27.01 9.90 -0.14
N LEU A 57 27.64 9.79 1.04
CA LEU A 57 28.43 10.89 1.62
C LEU A 57 29.69 11.20 0.81
N VAL A 58 30.42 10.17 0.38
CA VAL A 58 31.59 10.32 -0.49
C VAL A 58 31.20 10.98 -1.81
N PHE A 59 30.06 10.59 -2.38
CA PHE A 59 29.54 11.23 -3.59
C PHE A 59 29.19 12.70 -3.37
N CYS A 60 28.51 13.04 -2.26
CA CYS A 60 28.24 14.44 -1.91
C CYS A 60 29.53 15.24 -1.68
N LEU A 61 30.58 14.62 -1.12
CA LEU A 61 31.88 15.25 -0.93
C LEU A 61 32.56 15.59 -2.27
N GLN A 62 32.42 14.72 -3.27
CA GLN A 62 32.96 14.94 -4.61
C GLN A 62 32.16 15.98 -5.40
N GLU A 63 30.83 15.91 -5.37
CA GLU A 63 29.96 16.76 -6.18
C GLU A 63 29.66 18.13 -5.57
N LEU A 64 29.57 18.24 -4.24
CA LEU A 64 29.16 19.46 -3.53
C LEU A 64 30.26 20.08 -2.67
N GLY A 65 31.34 19.33 -2.39
CA GLY A 65 32.41 19.75 -1.49
C GLY A 65 32.20 19.30 -0.04
N SER A 66 33.14 19.68 0.84
CA SER A 66 33.14 19.26 2.25
C SER A 66 31.92 19.76 3.02
N PHE A 67 31.46 20.97 2.73
CA PHE A 67 30.25 21.52 3.34
C PHE A 67 28.99 20.80 2.86
N GLY A 68 28.90 20.47 1.57
CA GLY A 68 27.77 19.68 1.05
C GLY A 68 27.71 18.27 1.63
N ALA A 69 28.86 17.63 1.87
CA ALA A 69 28.93 16.37 2.60
C ALA A 69 28.49 16.52 4.07
N LEU A 70 28.87 17.60 4.75
CA LEU A 70 28.46 17.89 6.12
C LEU A 70 26.93 18.04 6.22
N GLN A 71 26.34 18.81 5.30
CA GLN A 71 24.89 19.01 5.28
C GLN A 71 24.13 17.74 4.90
N ALA A 72 24.66 16.92 3.99
CA ALA A 72 24.11 15.60 3.72
C ALA A 72 24.15 14.71 4.97
N ALA A 73 25.25 14.72 5.74
CA ALA A 73 25.38 13.95 6.98
C ALA A 73 24.40 14.40 8.06
N LYS A 74 24.24 15.73 8.27
CA LYS A 74 23.24 16.30 9.19
C LYS A 74 21.81 15.97 8.76
N ALA A 75 21.49 16.10 7.48
CA ALA A 75 20.18 15.76 6.94
C ALA A 75 19.86 14.26 7.09
N PHE A 76 20.87 13.39 6.97
CA PHE A 76 20.69 11.98 7.28
C PHE A 76 20.41 11.76 8.77
N LEU A 77 21.16 12.41 9.68
CA LEU A 77 20.98 12.29 11.12
C LEU A 77 19.58 12.72 11.58
N LEU A 78 19.13 13.91 11.16
CA LEU A 78 17.78 14.43 11.48
C LEU A 78 16.66 13.50 10.97
N SER A 79 16.88 12.86 9.81
CA SER A 79 15.93 11.88 9.29
C SER A 79 15.96 10.52 10.00
N PHE A 80 16.90 10.29 10.92
CA PHE A 80 16.89 9.12 11.80
C PHE A 80 16.28 9.47 13.17
N ASP A 81 16.48 10.68 13.68
CA ASP A 81 15.87 11.14 14.94
C ASP A 81 14.35 11.39 14.83
N GLY A 82 13.84 11.81 13.66
CA GLY A 82 12.39 11.95 13.44
C GLY A 82 11.60 10.64 13.52
N ASP A 83 12.26 9.49 13.30
CA ASP A 83 11.68 8.13 13.43
C ASP A 83 11.56 7.70 14.92
N VAL A 84 12.23 8.40 15.84
CA VAL A 84 12.26 8.10 17.29
C VAL A 84 11.13 8.81 18.03
N LEU A 85 10.62 9.94 17.52
CA LEU A 85 9.54 10.69 18.16
C LEU A 85 8.14 10.09 17.89
N ASP A 86 7.94 9.39 16.76
CA ASP A 86 6.69 8.69 16.44
C ASP A 86 6.59 7.27 17.03
N ARG A 87 7.69 6.73 17.59
CA ARG A 87 7.70 5.46 18.31
C ARG A 87 7.74 5.75 19.80
N LYS A 88 6.64 5.43 20.51
CA LYS A 88 6.62 5.36 21.99
C LYS A 88 7.93 4.75 22.50
N GLU A 89 8.48 5.34 23.56
CA GLU A 89 9.80 5.10 24.18
C GLU A 89 10.14 3.64 24.58
N SER A 90 9.34 2.64 24.21
CA SER A 90 9.51 1.23 24.61
C SER A 90 10.50 0.41 23.78
N ASP A 91 11.00 0.89 22.63
CA ASP A 91 11.98 0.18 21.79
C ASP A 91 13.38 0.81 21.81
N MET A 92 13.90 1.14 22.99
CA MET A 92 15.26 1.68 23.19
C MET A 92 16.42 0.69 22.89
N ASN A 93 16.13 -0.46 22.28
CA ASN A 93 17.09 -1.55 22.10
C ASN A 93 17.31 -1.99 20.64
N ASP A 94 16.90 -1.20 19.64
CA ASP A 94 17.27 -1.50 18.25
C ASP A 94 18.73 -1.11 17.99
N ASN A 95 19.65 -2.07 18.13
CA ASN A 95 21.05 -1.92 17.74
C ASN A 95 21.23 -1.49 16.26
N SER A 96 20.17 -1.53 15.43
CA SER A 96 20.18 -1.16 14.01
C SER A 96 20.38 0.36 13.73
N THR A 97 19.91 1.24 14.62
CA THR A 97 20.02 2.70 14.43
C THR A 97 21.32 3.26 15.03
N ARG A 98 21.77 2.68 16.15
CA ARG A 98 22.96 3.13 16.90
C ARG A 98 24.24 3.20 16.07
N PHE A 99 24.51 2.20 15.22
CA PHE A 99 25.75 2.20 14.42
C PHE A 99 25.73 3.23 13.28
N LYS A 100 24.56 3.52 12.70
CA LYS A 100 24.40 4.57 11.68
C LYS A 100 24.57 5.95 12.30
N HIS A 101 23.99 6.16 13.48
CA HIS A 101 24.21 7.36 14.28
C HIS A 101 25.69 7.54 14.63
N HIS A 102 26.35 6.48 15.07
CA HIS A 102 27.77 6.52 15.40
C HIS A 102 28.64 6.93 14.20
N TYR A 103 28.43 6.30 13.05
CA TYR A 103 29.12 6.66 11.82
C TYR A 103 28.85 8.11 11.38
N LEU A 104 27.58 8.54 11.40
CA LEU A 104 27.19 9.90 11.00
C LEU A 104 27.77 10.96 11.94
N ASN A 105 27.72 10.75 13.25
CA ASN A 105 28.30 11.68 14.23
C ASN A 105 29.82 11.81 14.05
N LYS A 106 30.50 10.70 13.78
CA LYS A 106 31.93 10.71 13.49
C LYS A 106 32.24 11.39 12.15
N ALA A 107 31.44 11.15 11.12
CA ALA A 107 31.55 11.83 9.83
C ALA A 107 31.32 13.35 9.97
N ILE A 108 30.32 13.77 10.76
CA ILE A 108 30.06 15.18 11.07
C ILE A 108 31.26 15.80 11.78
N SER A 109 31.80 15.15 12.82
CA SER A 109 32.96 15.64 13.56
C SER A 109 34.20 15.80 12.67
N VAL A 110 34.45 14.83 11.79
CA VAL A 110 35.55 14.89 10.81
C VAL A 110 35.32 16.06 9.85
N LEU A 111 34.12 16.20 9.27
CA LEU A 111 33.82 17.24 8.30
C LEU A 111 33.76 18.64 8.91
N SER A 112 33.30 18.77 10.17
CA SER A 112 33.19 20.06 10.88
C SER A 112 34.52 20.58 11.42
N SER A 113 35.53 19.71 11.58
CA SER A 113 36.82 20.04 12.20
C SER A 113 37.58 21.21 11.56
N ASN A 114 37.33 21.52 10.28
CA ASN A 114 37.94 22.66 9.58
C ASN A 114 36.91 23.73 9.15
N ILE A 115 35.62 23.57 9.48
CA ILE A 115 34.53 24.45 9.02
C ILE A 115 34.03 25.38 10.13
N LEU A 116 34.04 24.94 11.39
CA LEU A 116 33.51 25.71 12.52
C LEU A 116 34.58 25.96 13.58
N ASP A 117 35.19 27.14 13.52
CA ASP A 117 35.67 27.83 14.71
C ASP A 117 34.83 29.11 14.83
N GLY A 118 33.68 28.99 15.52
CA GLY A 118 32.79 30.10 15.88
C GLY A 118 31.71 30.48 14.86
N THR A 119 30.49 29.96 15.06
CA THR A 119 29.21 30.70 15.17
C THR A 119 28.06 29.69 15.24
N HIS A 120 27.23 29.78 16.27
CA HIS A 120 26.02 28.96 16.47
C HIS A 120 24.85 29.34 15.55
N ASP A 121 25.11 30.08 14.48
CA ASP A 121 24.10 30.60 13.56
C ASP A 121 24.22 29.83 12.24
N ASP A 122 23.18 29.11 11.84
CA ASP A 122 23.12 28.27 10.63
C ASP A 122 23.13 29.10 9.32
N SER A 123 23.60 30.35 9.36
CA SER A 123 23.47 31.35 8.31
C SER A 123 24.85 31.77 7.76
N PHE A 124 25.16 31.41 6.51
CA PHE A 124 26.52 31.50 5.94
C PHE A 124 26.67 32.64 4.94
N ASN A 125 27.79 33.37 4.98
CA ASN A 125 28.11 34.46 4.05
C ASN A 125 28.78 33.92 2.77
N LEU A 126 28.45 34.52 1.62
CA LEU A 126 29.02 34.23 0.30
C LEU A 126 30.55 34.50 0.21
N GLU A 127 31.16 35.10 1.23
CA GLU A 127 32.60 35.39 1.29
C GLU A 127 33.44 34.22 1.85
N MET A 128 32.86 33.17 2.45
CA MET A 128 33.60 32.01 3.00
C MET A 128 33.88 30.88 1.98
N VAL A 129 33.87 31.18 0.69
CA VAL A 129 33.37 30.22 -0.31
C VAL A 129 34.42 29.35 -1.01
N GLU A 130 35.70 29.72 -0.98
CA GLU A 130 36.77 28.91 -1.59
C GLU A 130 37.72 28.39 -0.51
N PRO A 131 37.32 27.30 0.20
CA PRO A 131 37.60 25.94 -0.28
C PRO A 131 36.53 24.87 0.06
N PHE A 132 35.33 25.26 0.52
CA PHE A 132 34.36 24.32 1.12
C PHE A 132 33.29 23.80 0.16
N PHE A 133 33.05 24.52 -0.94
CA PHE A 133 32.08 24.18 -1.97
C PHE A 133 32.78 23.68 -3.24
N SER A 134 32.09 22.85 -4.02
CA SER A 134 32.55 22.47 -5.35
C SER A 134 32.39 23.63 -6.35
N ASN A 135 33.24 23.63 -7.38
CA ASN A 135 33.07 24.57 -8.50
C ASN A 135 31.69 24.42 -9.17
N LYS A 136 31.11 23.22 -9.15
CA LYS A 136 29.80 22.92 -9.72
C LYS A 136 28.67 23.66 -8.98
N ILE A 137 28.64 23.58 -7.64
CA ILE A 137 27.64 24.32 -6.84
C ILE A 137 27.89 25.83 -6.91
N MET A 138 29.14 26.25 -7.05
CA MET A 138 29.48 27.66 -7.24
C MET A 138 28.95 28.24 -8.54
N VAL A 139 29.02 27.48 -9.64
CA VAL A 139 28.38 27.87 -10.89
C VAL A 139 26.86 27.97 -10.71
N LEU A 140 26.23 27.03 -10.00
CA LEU A 140 24.79 27.10 -9.71
C LEU A 140 24.42 28.37 -8.91
N ILE A 141 25.15 28.67 -7.84
CA ILE A 141 24.92 29.87 -7.01
C ILE A 141 25.08 31.13 -7.85
N ASN A 142 26.14 31.21 -8.67
CA ASN A 142 26.36 32.35 -9.57
C ASN A 142 25.23 32.53 -10.59
N ILE A 143 24.66 31.44 -11.12
CA ILE A 143 23.49 31.50 -12.00
C ILE A 143 22.28 32.03 -11.23
N LEU A 144 21.95 31.44 -10.07
CA LEU A 144 20.80 31.87 -9.26
C LEU A 144 20.92 33.33 -8.80
N SER A 145 22.12 33.82 -8.51
CA SER A 145 22.36 35.22 -8.16
C SER A 145 22.13 36.18 -9.33
N ARG A 146 22.38 35.76 -10.58
CA ARG A 146 22.14 36.61 -11.77
C ARG A 146 20.65 36.75 -12.07
N TYR A 147 19.89 35.68 -11.92
CA TYR A 147 18.46 35.64 -12.23
C TYR A 147 17.56 36.11 -11.07
N ARG A 148 18.15 36.69 -10.01
CA ARG A 148 17.43 37.13 -8.79
C ARG A 148 16.54 38.37 -8.94
N LEU A 149 16.52 39.04 -10.10
CA LEU A 149 15.77 40.30 -10.34
C LEU A 149 14.70 40.20 -11.45
N GLU A 150 14.45 39.01 -12.01
CA GLU A 150 13.45 38.79 -13.07
C GLU A 150 12.00 38.78 -12.53
N GLU A 151 11.03 39.29 -13.30
CA GLU A 151 9.64 39.46 -12.85
C GLU A 151 8.88 38.14 -12.58
N ASN A 152 9.36 37.00 -13.09
CA ASN A 152 8.76 35.66 -12.92
C ASN A 152 9.76 34.66 -12.34
N MET A 153 10.09 34.77 -11.05
CA MET A 153 11.15 34.01 -10.35
C MET A 153 10.89 32.51 -10.13
N LYS A 154 10.45 31.74 -11.12
CA LYS A 154 10.26 30.29 -10.95
C LYS A 154 11.43 29.52 -11.55
N CYS A 155 12.18 28.83 -10.70
CA CYS A 155 13.35 28.05 -11.09
C CYS A 155 13.20 26.58 -10.69
N ILE A 156 13.60 25.67 -11.58
CA ILE A 156 13.72 24.25 -11.26
C ILE A 156 15.15 23.79 -11.55
N VAL A 157 15.76 23.12 -10.57
CA VAL A 157 17.09 22.50 -10.69
C VAL A 157 16.94 20.99 -10.66
N PHE A 158 17.31 20.32 -11.75
CA PHE A 158 17.25 18.87 -11.88
C PHE A 158 18.57 18.22 -11.46
N VAL A 159 18.48 17.26 -10.52
CA VAL A 159 19.59 16.48 -9.97
C VAL A 159 19.30 14.98 -10.03
N LYS A 160 20.34 14.15 -10.10
CA LYS A 160 20.20 12.69 -10.22
C LYS A 160 19.91 11.99 -8.89
N ARG A 161 20.47 12.48 -7.78
CA ARG A 161 20.37 11.81 -6.46
C ARG A 161 19.55 12.59 -5.45
N ILE A 162 18.68 11.89 -4.73
CA ILE A 162 17.85 12.42 -3.62
C ILE A 162 18.70 13.10 -2.54
N THR A 163 19.88 12.53 -2.25
CA THR A 163 20.77 13.01 -1.19
C THR A 163 21.39 14.36 -1.54
N VAL A 164 21.70 14.54 -2.83
CA VAL A 164 22.20 15.80 -3.39
C VAL A 164 21.09 16.84 -3.41
N ALA A 165 19.86 16.46 -3.81
CA ALA A 165 18.71 17.37 -3.79
C ALA A 165 18.48 17.99 -2.41
N ARG A 166 18.49 17.16 -1.36
CA ARG A 166 18.33 17.59 0.03
C ARG A 166 19.47 18.49 0.51
N ALA A 167 20.71 18.13 0.19
CA ALA A 167 21.87 18.92 0.58
C ALA A 167 21.88 20.30 -0.09
N ILE A 168 21.61 20.36 -1.40
CA ILE A 168 21.53 21.62 -2.14
C ILE A 168 20.39 22.49 -1.61
N ALA A 169 19.20 21.94 -1.38
CA ALA A 169 18.08 22.71 -0.85
C ALA A 169 18.43 23.36 0.50
N HIS A 170 19.04 22.61 1.41
CA HIS A 170 19.45 23.12 2.71
C HIS A 170 20.57 24.18 2.60
N ILE A 171 21.55 23.98 1.70
CA ILE A 171 22.60 24.97 1.43
C ILE A 171 21.98 26.28 0.95
N LEU A 172 21.06 26.21 -0.01
CA LEU A 172 20.46 27.40 -0.63
C LEU A 172 19.48 28.13 0.30
N GLN A 173 18.76 27.41 1.17
CA GLN A 173 17.91 28.02 2.22
C GLN A 173 18.70 28.85 3.23
N ASN A 174 19.96 28.47 3.49
CA ASN A 174 20.78 29.03 4.55
C ASN A 174 21.90 29.97 4.05
N LEU A 175 21.96 30.23 2.73
CA LEU A 175 22.95 31.09 2.10
C LEU A 175 22.46 32.55 2.08
N LYS A 176 23.18 33.42 2.81
CA LYS A 176 22.90 34.86 2.83
C LYS A 176 23.12 35.45 1.45
N GLY A 177 22.09 36.09 0.89
CA GLY A 177 22.12 36.73 -0.43
C GLY A 177 21.29 36.02 -1.51
N LEU A 178 20.70 34.87 -1.18
CA LEU A 178 19.68 34.19 -1.98
C LEU A 178 18.31 34.16 -1.28
N ASP A 179 18.07 35.04 -0.30
CA ASP A 179 16.87 35.08 0.54
C ASP A 179 15.55 35.23 -0.26
N LEU A 180 15.63 35.74 -1.50
CA LEU A 180 14.52 35.82 -2.45
C LEU A 180 14.12 34.46 -3.03
N TRP A 181 15.02 33.48 -3.01
CA TRP A 181 14.79 32.11 -3.46
C TRP A 181 14.29 31.24 -2.30
N LYS A 182 12.98 31.09 -2.21
CA LYS A 182 12.32 30.12 -1.34
C LYS A 182 12.46 28.73 -1.96
N CYS A 183 13.42 27.98 -1.43
CA CYS A 183 13.86 26.72 -1.97
C CYS A 183 13.18 25.54 -1.28
N GLU A 184 12.69 24.58 -2.05
CA GLU A 184 12.22 23.27 -1.55
C GLU A 184 12.67 22.14 -2.47
N PHE A 185 12.61 20.88 -2.02
CA PHE A 185 13.06 19.72 -2.79
C PHE A 185 11.93 18.74 -3.11
N LEU A 186 11.93 18.22 -4.34
CA LEU A 186 10.94 17.26 -4.85
C LEU A 186 11.62 15.95 -5.25
N VAL A 187 11.35 14.88 -4.48
CA VAL A 187 12.03 13.59 -4.62
C VAL A 187 11.03 12.43 -4.70
N GLY A 188 11.27 11.50 -5.63
CA GLY A 188 10.40 10.36 -5.91
C GLY A 188 10.42 9.23 -4.89
N ARG A 189 9.45 8.32 -5.01
CA ARG A 189 9.34 7.10 -4.20
C ARG A 189 10.19 5.96 -4.79
N HIS A 190 11.37 5.69 -4.23
CA HIS A 190 12.12 4.44 -4.48
C HIS A 190 12.21 3.62 -3.20
N SER A 191 11.67 2.40 -3.20
CA SER A 191 11.64 1.36 -2.14
C SER A 191 12.61 1.57 -0.95
N GLY A 192 12.27 2.47 -0.04
CA GLY A 192 13.08 2.85 1.11
C GLY A 192 12.23 3.68 2.07
N PRO A 193 12.46 3.60 3.39
CA PRO A 193 11.58 4.18 4.42
C PRO A 193 11.57 5.72 4.47
N LYS A 194 12.17 6.41 3.51
CA LYS A 194 12.49 7.85 3.57
C LYS A 194 12.05 8.66 2.34
N ASN A 195 11.01 8.20 1.64
CA ASN A 195 10.47 8.91 0.47
C ASN A 195 9.33 9.85 0.87
N MET A 196 9.20 10.97 0.17
CA MET A 196 8.08 11.90 0.34
C MET A 196 6.73 11.17 0.14
N SER A 197 5.74 11.48 0.97
CA SER A 197 4.36 11.04 0.75
C SER A 197 3.79 11.78 -0.46
N ARG A 198 2.81 11.19 -1.15
CA ARG A 198 2.17 11.82 -2.30
C ARG A 198 1.51 13.14 -1.92
N GLN A 199 0.87 13.18 -0.75
CA GLN A 199 0.30 14.40 -0.18
C GLN A 199 1.33 15.52 0.01
N LYS A 200 2.54 15.18 0.50
CA LYS A 200 3.61 16.18 0.67
C LYS A 200 4.17 16.63 -0.67
N MET A 201 4.27 15.75 -1.66
CA MET A 201 4.67 16.14 -3.02
C MET A 201 3.64 17.06 -3.67
N ASP A 202 2.35 16.74 -3.56
CA ASP A 202 1.26 17.54 -4.10
C ASP A 202 1.22 18.92 -3.41
N ALA A 203 1.40 18.99 -2.09
CA ALA A 203 1.51 20.24 -1.35
C ALA A 203 2.71 21.11 -1.81
N ILE A 204 3.88 20.50 -2.05
CA ILE A 204 5.06 21.23 -2.57
C ILE A 204 4.79 21.75 -3.98
N VAL A 205 4.12 20.97 -4.83
CA VAL A 205 3.74 21.40 -6.18
C VAL A 205 2.71 22.53 -6.13
N GLU A 206 1.74 22.47 -5.21
CA GLU A 206 0.77 23.54 -4.97
C GLU A 206 1.46 24.81 -4.47
N ASN A 207 2.40 24.71 -3.52
CA ASN A 207 3.18 25.85 -3.02
C ASN A 207 4.07 26.46 -4.11
N PHE A 208 4.60 25.63 -5.02
CA PHE A 208 5.36 26.10 -6.18
C PHE A 208 4.44 26.77 -7.23
N SER A 209 3.22 26.24 -7.39
CA SER A 209 2.19 26.81 -8.27
C SER A 209 1.71 28.16 -7.76
N SER A 210 1.47 28.30 -6.45
CA SER A 210 1.06 29.54 -5.77
C SER A 210 2.17 30.59 -5.71
N GLY A 211 3.43 30.18 -5.84
CA GLY A 211 4.60 31.05 -5.75
C GLY A 211 5.11 31.27 -4.33
N GLU A 212 4.57 30.54 -3.35
CA GLU A 212 5.13 30.46 -2.00
C GLU A 212 6.51 29.83 -2.00
N VAL A 213 6.74 28.85 -2.88
CA VAL A 213 8.05 28.29 -3.22
C VAL A 213 8.36 28.72 -4.65
N ASN A 214 9.59 29.17 -4.90
CA ASN A 214 9.96 29.71 -6.20
C ASN A 214 11.25 29.07 -6.76
N LEU A 215 11.93 28.25 -5.95
CA LEU A 215 13.04 27.40 -6.37
C LEU A 215 12.76 25.94 -5.98
N LEU A 216 12.75 25.04 -6.96
CA LEU A 216 12.53 23.62 -6.73
C LEU A 216 13.74 22.78 -7.12
N ILE A 217 14.30 22.03 -6.18
CA ILE A 217 15.36 21.05 -6.46
C ILE A 217 14.72 19.67 -6.67
N ALA A 218 14.63 19.24 -7.91
CA ALA A 218 13.87 18.05 -8.31
C ALA A 218 14.77 16.91 -8.82
N THR A 219 14.34 15.67 -8.56
CA THR A 219 14.85 14.48 -9.28
C THR A 219 14.02 14.24 -10.54
N SER A 220 14.24 13.12 -11.26
CA SER A 220 13.48 12.76 -12.48
C SER A 220 11.97 12.81 -12.33
N VAL A 221 11.44 12.74 -11.10
CA VAL A 221 10.03 12.92 -10.78
C VAL A 221 9.47 14.31 -11.12
N GLY A 222 10.31 15.35 -11.17
CA GLY A 222 9.88 16.66 -11.66
C GLY A 222 9.78 16.75 -13.19
N GLU A 223 10.28 15.75 -13.91
CA GLU A 223 10.27 15.73 -15.38
C GLU A 223 8.93 15.19 -15.90
N GLU A 224 8.50 14.04 -15.36
CA GLU A 224 7.30 13.29 -15.78
C GLU A 224 6.27 13.15 -14.64
N GLY A 225 4.98 13.15 -14.99
CA GLY A 225 3.91 12.73 -14.07
C GLY A 225 3.39 13.77 -13.08
N LEU A 226 3.97 14.97 -13.04
CA LEU A 226 3.49 16.10 -12.24
C LEU A 226 3.19 17.33 -13.11
N ASP A 227 2.07 17.99 -12.82
CA ASP A 227 1.63 19.23 -13.49
C ASP A 227 2.34 20.45 -12.90
N ILE A 228 3.63 20.57 -13.20
CA ILE A 228 4.46 21.70 -12.78
C ILE A 228 4.39 22.81 -13.83
N GLN A 229 4.04 24.01 -13.41
CA GLN A 229 3.97 25.20 -14.26
C GLN A 229 5.31 25.49 -14.98
N THR A 230 5.22 26.16 -16.12
CA THR A 230 6.39 26.61 -16.87
C THR A 230 7.22 27.59 -16.03
N CYS A 231 8.54 27.44 -16.07
CA CYS A 231 9.51 28.16 -15.27
C CYS A 231 10.31 29.15 -16.13
N CYS A 232 10.84 30.21 -15.50
CA CYS A 232 11.72 31.15 -16.18
C CYS A 232 13.15 30.58 -16.33
N LEU A 233 13.56 29.73 -15.40
CA LEU A 233 14.89 29.14 -15.38
C LEU A 233 14.78 27.64 -15.09
N VAL A 234 15.37 26.83 -15.96
CA VAL A 234 15.52 25.39 -15.73
C VAL A 234 17.00 25.06 -15.79
N VAL A 235 17.55 24.55 -14.69
CA VAL A 235 18.96 24.19 -14.57
C VAL A 235 19.12 22.69 -14.48
N ARG A 236 19.83 22.09 -15.44
CA ARG A 236 20.33 20.72 -15.36
C ARG A 236 21.65 20.73 -14.60
N PHE A 237 21.57 20.43 -13.30
CA PHE A 237 22.76 20.25 -12.47
C PHE A 237 23.50 18.96 -12.87
N ASP A 238 22.73 17.91 -13.17
CA ASP A 238 23.22 16.68 -13.77
C ASP A 238 22.64 16.50 -15.18
N LEU A 239 23.45 15.95 -16.09
CA LEU A 239 23.07 15.70 -17.49
C LEU A 239 21.89 14.70 -17.56
N PRO A 240 20.89 14.90 -18.45
CA PRO A 240 19.79 13.96 -18.63
C PRO A 240 20.28 12.57 -19.07
N GLU A 241 19.62 11.52 -18.58
CA GLU A 241 19.97 10.13 -18.90
C GLU A 241 19.41 9.66 -20.25
N THR A 242 18.39 10.36 -20.77
CA THR A 242 17.69 10.02 -22.02
C THR A 242 17.29 11.26 -22.81
N VAL A 243 17.07 11.10 -24.12
CA VAL A 243 16.52 12.15 -25.00
C VAL A 243 15.14 12.62 -24.51
N ALA A 244 14.30 11.70 -24.03
CA ALA A 244 12.99 12.04 -23.47
C ALA A 244 13.11 12.98 -22.25
N SER A 245 14.00 12.64 -21.31
CA SER A 245 14.30 13.47 -20.13
C SER A 245 14.81 14.86 -20.54
N PHE A 246 15.71 14.93 -21.53
CA PHE A 246 16.19 16.21 -22.09
C PHE A 246 15.03 17.06 -22.64
N ILE A 247 14.18 16.49 -23.49
CA ILE A 247 13.04 17.19 -24.10
C ILE A 247 12.03 17.66 -23.04
N GLN A 248 11.69 16.80 -22.08
CA GLN A 248 10.69 17.09 -21.05
C GLN A 248 11.15 18.16 -20.06
N SER A 249 12.39 18.08 -19.57
CA SER A 249 12.94 19.11 -18.69
C SER A 249 13.05 20.45 -19.40
N ARG A 250 13.50 20.46 -20.66
CA ARG A 250 13.52 21.69 -21.47
C ARG A 250 12.11 22.21 -21.74
N GLY A 251 11.14 21.32 -21.85
CA GLY A 251 9.71 21.64 -21.90
C GLY A 251 9.17 22.37 -20.67
N ARG A 252 9.90 22.41 -19.55
CA ARG A 252 9.55 23.25 -18.39
C ARG A 252 10.01 24.70 -18.54
N ALA A 253 10.96 25.00 -19.44
CA ALA A 253 11.36 26.35 -19.81
C ALA A 253 10.65 26.81 -21.10
N ARG A 254 9.32 26.98 -21.03
CA ARG A 254 8.48 27.41 -22.18
C ARG A 254 7.99 28.86 -22.09
N MET A 255 8.23 29.56 -20.97
CA MET A 255 7.86 30.98 -20.86
C MET A 255 8.69 31.84 -21.82
N THR A 256 8.14 32.98 -22.23
CA THR A 256 8.89 33.98 -22.99
C THR A 256 10.13 34.40 -22.20
N ASN A 257 11.29 34.46 -22.88
CA ASN A 257 12.60 34.70 -22.28
C ASN A 257 13.09 33.65 -21.27
N SER A 258 12.45 32.48 -21.18
CA SER A 258 12.95 31.42 -20.30
C SER A 258 14.27 30.83 -20.78
N LYS A 259 15.07 30.36 -19.82
CA LYS A 259 16.42 29.85 -20.02
C LYS A 259 16.52 28.41 -19.58
N TYR A 260 17.02 27.57 -20.47
CA TYR A 260 17.42 26.21 -20.18
C TYR A 260 18.94 26.16 -20.07
N VAL A 261 19.46 25.89 -18.87
CA VAL A 261 20.88 25.88 -18.55
C VAL A 261 21.34 24.46 -18.27
N VAL A 262 22.45 24.03 -18.86
CA VAL A 262 23.08 22.73 -18.60
C VAL A 262 24.48 22.93 -18.05
N LEU A 263 24.78 22.29 -16.92
CA LEU A 263 26.13 22.26 -16.35
C LEU A 263 26.91 21.07 -16.92
N LEU A 264 28.09 21.35 -17.48
CA LEU A 264 28.99 20.33 -18.03
C LEU A 264 30.35 20.36 -17.37
N GLU A 265 31.00 19.20 -17.27
CA GLU A 265 32.38 19.13 -16.80
C GLU A 265 33.36 19.59 -17.90
N ARG A 266 34.26 20.53 -17.56
CA ARG A 266 35.26 21.05 -18.51
C ARG A 266 36.24 19.95 -18.91
N GLY A 267 36.31 19.68 -20.21
CA GLY A 267 37.23 18.67 -20.79
C GLY A 267 36.65 17.26 -20.85
N ASN A 268 35.39 17.07 -20.44
CA ASN A 268 34.69 15.80 -20.56
C ASN A 268 34.02 15.68 -21.95
N HIS A 269 34.78 15.24 -22.94
CA HIS A 269 34.29 15.09 -24.31
C HIS A 269 33.14 14.08 -24.46
N SER A 270 32.99 13.12 -23.55
CA SER A 270 31.87 12.19 -23.57
C SER A 270 30.53 12.86 -23.23
N GLU A 271 30.51 13.75 -22.23
CA GLU A 271 29.30 14.50 -21.87
C GLU A 271 28.90 15.49 -22.96
N GLU A 272 29.90 16.19 -23.53
CA GLU A 272 29.68 17.12 -24.65
C GLU A 272 29.13 16.40 -25.87
N LYS A 273 29.70 15.23 -26.22
CA LYS A 273 29.18 14.39 -27.30
C LYS A 273 27.76 13.92 -27.02
N LEU A 274 27.47 13.45 -25.81
CA LEU A 274 26.14 12.96 -25.44
C LEU A 274 25.08 14.07 -25.53
N LEU A 275 25.43 15.30 -25.13
CA LEU A 275 24.53 16.45 -25.27
C LEU A 275 24.27 16.79 -26.74
N ASN A 276 25.29 16.73 -27.59
CA ASN A 276 25.13 16.93 -29.03
C ASN A 276 24.27 15.82 -29.65
N ASP A 277 24.50 14.57 -29.27
CA ASP A 277 23.69 13.42 -29.72
C ASP A 277 22.20 13.61 -29.34
N TYR A 278 21.90 14.21 -28.19
CA TYR A 278 20.52 14.53 -27.79
C TYR A 278 19.90 15.67 -28.62
N ILE A 279 20.68 16.71 -28.93
CA ILE A 279 20.24 17.80 -29.80
C ILE A 279 19.99 17.29 -31.22
N ASP A 280 20.89 16.47 -31.74
CA ASP A 280 20.79 15.85 -33.07
C ASP A 280 19.62 14.86 -33.12
N GLY A 281 19.47 14.02 -32.10
CA GLY A 281 18.36 13.07 -31.99
C GLY A 281 16.99 13.75 -31.96
N GLU A 282 16.89 14.91 -31.30
CA GLU A 282 15.69 15.72 -31.35
C GLU A 282 15.47 16.36 -32.73
N GLY A 283 16.53 16.85 -33.37
CA GLY A 283 16.48 17.41 -34.72
C GLY A 283 15.99 16.38 -35.75
N ILE A 284 16.47 15.14 -35.65
CA ILE A 284 16.02 14.01 -36.49
C ILE A 284 14.54 13.74 -36.23
N MET A 285 14.12 13.64 -34.96
CA MET A 285 12.73 13.39 -34.60
C MET A 285 11.79 14.48 -35.14
N ASN A 286 12.15 15.75 -34.99
CA ASN A 286 11.37 16.88 -35.51
C ASN A 286 11.34 16.88 -37.03
N GLY A 287 12.47 16.63 -37.70
CA GLY A 287 12.53 16.52 -39.15
C GLY A 287 11.69 15.38 -39.71
N GLU A 288 11.63 14.25 -39.01
CA GLU A 288 10.82 13.09 -39.40
C GLU A 288 9.31 13.33 -39.16
N ILE A 289 8.96 14.10 -38.13
CA ILE A 289 7.59 14.61 -37.93
C ILE A 289 7.20 15.56 -39.07
N ASP A 290 8.08 16.50 -39.44
CA ASP A 290 7.84 17.44 -40.53
C ASP A 290 7.69 16.72 -41.88
N LEU A 291 8.51 15.69 -42.14
CA LEU A 291 8.43 14.85 -43.34
C LEU A 291 7.13 14.03 -43.41
N ARG A 292 6.63 13.52 -42.26
CA ARG A 292 5.32 12.88 -42.16
C ARG A 292 4.15 13.83 -42.42
N THR A 293 4.40 15.13 -42.44
CA THR A 293 3.37 16.16 -42.70
C THR A 293 3.21 16.47 -44.20
N SER A 294 3.90 15.75 -45.09
CA SER A 294 3.75 15.93 -46.55
C SER A 294 3.22 14.69 -47.28
N ASN A 295 1.95 14.77 -47.70
CA ASN A 295 1.34 14.09 -48.85
C ASN A 295 1.07 12.58 -48.84
N ASP A 296 0.67 11.98 -47.71
CA ASP A 296 -0.28 10.86 -47.81
C ASP A 296 -1.69 11.43 -47.62
N VAL A 297 -2.32 11.71 -48.77
CA VAL A 297 -3.71 12.13 -48.90
C VAL A 297 -4.60 11.02 -48.35
N PHE A 298 -5.00 11.14 -47.08
CA PHE A 298 -6.32 10.69 -46.68
C PHE A 298 -7.32 11.72 -47.22
N ASP A 299 -8.24 11.24 -48.05
CA ASP A 299 -9.31 12.03 -48.65
C ASP A 299 -9.94 12.99 -47.64
N HIS A 300 -10.19 14.21 -48.12
CA HIS A 300 -10.89 15.26 -47.40
C HIS A 300 -12.13 14.75 -46.67
N LEU A 301 -12.02 14.54 -45.36
CA LEU A 301 -13.17 14.71 -44.47
C LEU A 301 -13.34 16.21 -44.31
N GLU A 302 -14.36 16.78 -44.95
CA GLU A 302 -14.84 18.12 -44.65
C GLU A 302 -15.10 18.21 -43.14
N GLU A 303 -14.18 18.84 -42.41
CA GLU A 303 -14.31 18.99 -40.97
C GLU A 303 -15.44 19.99 -40.69
N LYS A 304 -16.64 19.48 -40.35
CA LYS A 304 -17.76 20.32 -39.95
C LYS A 304 -17.36 21.13 -38.70
N SER A 305 -17.40 22.46 -38.80
CA SER A 305 -17.14 23.35 -37.68
C SER A 305 -18.36 24.22 -37.38
N TYR A 306 -18.74 24.31 -36.12
CA TYR A 306 -19.78 25.22 -35.65
C TYR A 306 -19.15 26.50 -35.09
N GLN A 307 -19.60 27.68 -35.52
CA GLN A 307 -19.08 28.98 -35.07
C GLN A 307 -20.17 29.82 -34.41
N VAL A 308 -19.87 30.41 -33.26
CA VAL A 308 -20.77 31.34 -32.55
C VAL A 308 -20.68 32.72 -33.16
N GLU A 309 -21.79 33.23 -33.69
CA GLU A 309 -21.86 34.52 -34.42
C GLU A 309 -21.45 35.73 -33.56
N LYS A 310 -21.60 35.68 -32.23
CA LYS A 310 -21.32 36.79 -31.32
C LYS A 310 -19.85 36.96 -30.94
N THR A 311 -19.07 35.88 -30.86
CA THR A 311 -17.71 35.85 -30.32
C THR A 311 -16.68 35.30 -31.30
N GLY A 312 -17.12 34.68 -32.40
CA GLY A 312 -16.25 34.05 -33.38
C GLY A 312 -15.63 32.72 -32.90
N ALA A 313 -15.97 32.24 -31.70
CA ALA A 313 -15.50 30.96 -31.17
C ALA A 313 -16.02 29.80 -32.04
N SER A 314 -15.15 28.85 -32.38
CA SER A 314 -15.47 27.70 -33.22
C SER A 314 -15.19 26.37 -32.52
N ILE A 315 -16.05 25.37 -32.75
CA ILE A 315 -15.85 23.98 -32.36
C ILE A 315 -15.76 23.15 -33.63
N SER A 316 -14.66 22.42 -33.79
CA SER A 316 -14.50 21.38 -34.82
C SER A 316 -14.96 20.00 -34.31
N THR A 317 -15.28 19.09 -35.24
CA THR A 317 -15.59 17.70 -34.91
C THR A 317 -14.46 16.97 -34.17
N ALA A 318 -13.19 17.34 -34.36
CA ALA A 318 -12.07 16.75 -33.61
C ALA A 318 -12.05 17.19 -32.13
N CYS A 319 -12.42 18.43 -31.84
CA CYS A 319 -12.43 18.99 -30.48
C CYS A 319 -13.73 18.71 -29.71
N SER A 320 -14.78 18.25 -30.39
CA SER A 320 -16.11 18.06 -29.77
C SER A 320 -16.10 16.99 -28.67
N VAL A 321 -15.36 15.91 -28.86
CA VAL A 321 -15.29 14.80 -27.89
C VAL A 321 -14.63 15.25 -26.59
N SER A 322 -13.49 15.95 -26.66
CA SER A 322 -12.74 16.40 -25.49
C SER A 322 -13.49 17.47 -24.69
N LEU A 323 -14.15 18.40 -25.39
CA LEU A 323 -14.99 19.43 -24.76
C LEU A 323 -16.21 18.85 -24.07
N LEU A 324 -16.85 17.83 -24.66
CA LEU A 324 -17.98 17.15 -24.03
C LEU A 324 -17.57 16.43 -22.74
N HIS A 325 -16.43 15.73 -22.75
CA HIS A 325 -15.87 15.13 -21.53
C HIS A 325 -15.53 16.17 -20.47
N ARG A 326 -14.99 17.34 -20.88
CA ARG A 326 -14.69 18.46 -19.98
C ARG A 326 -15.96 19.06 -19.37
N TYR A 327 -17.04 19.16 -20.13
CA TYR A 327 -18.36 19.57 -19.62
C TYR A 327 -18.87 18.57 -18.57
N CYS A 328 -18.87 17.27 -18.89
CA CYS A 328 -19.32 16.25 -17.95
C CYS A 328 -18.50 16.25 -16.65
N TYR A 329 -17.19 16.45 -16.74
CA TYR A 329 -16.32 16.52 -15.55
C TYR A 329 -16.61 17.72 -14.63
N ASN A 330 -17.16 18.81 -15.18
CA ASN A 330 -17.52 20.01 -14.42
C ASN A 330 -18.90 19.91 -13.76
N LEU A 331 -19.66 18.82 -14.00
CA LEU A 331 -20.91 18.57 -13.31
C LEU A 331 -20.65 18.19 -11.84
N PRO A 332 -21.65 18.35 -10.93
CA PRO A 332 -21.52 17.92 -9.55
C PRO A 332 -21.10 16.45 -9.48
N LYS A 333 -19.98 16.19 -8.81
CA LYS A 333 -19.40 14.87 -8.57
C LYS A 333 -19.46 14.52 -7.09
N ASP A 334 -19.64 13.25 -6.82
CA ASP A 334 -19.52 12.65 -5.49
C ASP A 334 -18.47 11.54 -5.55
N MET A 335 -18.01 11.02 -4.40
CA MET A 335 -16.96 10.01 -4.28
C MET A 335 -17.26 8.73 -5.08
N PHE A 336 -18.54 8.48 -5.41
CA PHE A 336 -19.00 7.27 -6.12
C PHE A 336 -19.47 7.53 -7.55
N PHE A 337 -19.58 8.79 -7.98
CA PHE A 337 -20.14 9.13 -9.29
C PHE A 337 -19.25 10.10 -10.05
N ASN A 338 -18.57 9.57 -11.07
CA ASN A 338 -17.83 10.36 -12.05
C ASN A 338 -18.70 10.57 -13.31
N PRO A 339 -19.31 11.76 -13.47
CA PRO A 339 -20.12 12.07 -14.63
C PRO A 339 -19.30 11.96 -15.93
N SER A 340 -19.66 11.00 -16.79
CA SER A 340 -19.05 10.79 -18.10
C SER A 340 -20.13 10.47 -19.15
N PRO A 341 -19.93 10.87 -20.41
CA PRO A 341 -20.87 10.56 -21.49
C PRO A 341 -20.74 9.09 -21.92
N ALA A 342 -21.87 8.42 -22.12
CA ALA A 342 -21.93 7.08 -22.70
C ALA A 342 -22.33 7.16 -24.19
N PHE A 343 -21.81 6.24 -24.99
CA PHE A 343 -22.01 6.21 -26.45
C PHE A 343 -22.63 4.87 -26.84
N ILE A 344 -23.73 4.91 -27.61
CA ILE A 344 -24.39 3.73 -28.18
C ILE A 344 -24.38 3.87 -29.69
N TYR A 345 -23.92 2.84 -30.40
CA TYR A 345 -23.93 2.80 -31.86
C TYR A 345 -25.13 2.01 -32.35
N ILE A 346 -25.83 2.54 -33.35
CA ILE A 346 -26.99 1.95 -33.99
C ILE A 346 -26.68 1.87 -35.48
N ASP A 347 -26.68 0.66 -36.01
CA ASP A 347 -26.52 0.42 -37.45
C ASP A 347 -27.86 0.68 -38.16
N ASP A 348 -27.91 1.72 -39.01
CA ASP A 348 -29.07 2.03 -39.85
C ASP A 348 -28.73 1.75 -41.33
N THR A 349 -29.76 1.65 -42.17
CA THR A 349 -29.64 1.39 -43.61
C THR A 349 -28.85 2.45 -44.38
N GLU A 350 -28.68 3.65 -43.81
CA GLU A 350 -27.94 4.78 -44.39
C GLU A 350 -26.55 5.02 -43.76
N GLY A 351 -26.17 4.27 -42.72
CA GLY A 351 -24.89 4.41 -42.02
C GLY A 351 -24.97 4.13 -40.52
N ILE A 352 -23.86 4.32 -39.82
CA ILE A 352 -23.78 4.12 -38.37
C ILE A 352 -24.16 5.43 -37.67
N ILE A 353 -25.12 5.36 -36.74
CA ILE A 353 -25.56 6.48 -35.91
C ILE A 353 -25.01 6.30 -34.50
N CYS A 354 -24.38 7.35 -33.96
CA CYS A 354 -23.97 7.37 -32.55
C CYS A 354 -24.98 8.16 -31.71
N ARG A 355 -25.52 7.51 -30.68
CA ARG A 355 -26.34 8.10 -29.63
C ARG A 355 -25.49 8.40 -28.40
N VAL A 356 -25.42 9.68 -28.03
CA VAL A 356 -24.74 10.16 -26.83
C VAL A 356 -25.73 10.23 -25.67
N ILE A 357 -25.44 9.52 -24.58
CA ILE A 357 -26.19 9.58 -23.33
C ILE A 357 -25.37 10.37 -22.32
N LEU A 358 -25.89 11.52 -21.91
CA LEU A 358 -25.30 12.36 -20.88
C LEU A 358 -25.75 11.93 -19.48
N PRO A 359 -24.94 12.19 -18.44
CA PRO A 359 -25.31 11.90 -17.05
C PRO A 359 -26.57 12.68 -16.63
N PRO A 360 -27.34 12.19 -15.64
CA PRO A 360 -28.61 12.79 -15.21
C PRO A 360 -28.49 14.23 -14.72
N ASN A 361 -27.29 14.67 -14.34
CA ASN A 361 -26.99 16.04 -13.91
C ASN A 361 -26.77 17.02 -15.07
N ALA A 362 -26.73 16.55 -16.32
CA ALA A 362 -26.56 17.38 -17.51
C ALA A 362 -27.87 18.07 -17.92
N ALA A 363 -27.76 19.14 -18.74
CA ALA A 363 -28.91 19.92 -19.20
C ALA A 363 -29.92 19.11 -20.04
N PHE A 364 -29.48 18.03 -20.69
CA PHE A 364 -30.33 17.06 -21.37
C PHE A 364 -29.70 15.66 -21.30
N ARG A 365 -30.47 14.63 -21.61
CA ARG A 365 -30.07 13.22 -21.38
C ARG A 365 -29.56 12.49 -22.63
N GLN A 366 -30.11 12.76 -23.81
CA GLN A 366 -29.80 11.98 -25.02
C GLN A 366 -29.78 12.86 -26.27
N VAL A 367 -28.81 12.63 -27.16
CA VAL A 367 -28.70 13.23 -28.50
C VAL A 367 -28.16 12.21 -29.49
N ASP A 368 -28.78 12.16 -30.67
CA ASP A 368 -28.37 11.33 -31.80
C ASP A 368 -27.61 12.18 -32.82
N GLY A 369 -26.47 11.68 -33.32
CA GLY A 369 -25.73 12.28 -34.43
C GLY A 369 -26.25 11.86 -35.81
N GLN A 370 -25.63 12.38 -36.86
CA GLN A 370 -25.97 12.01 -38.25
C GLN A 370 -25.39 10.65 -38.64
N PRO A 371 -26.01 9.93 -39.61
CA PRO A 371 -25.47 8.67 -40.12
C PRO A 371 -24.12 8.91 -40.81
N CYS A 372 -23.08 8.21 -40.33
CA CYS A 372 -21.71 8.32 -40.85
C CYS A 372 -21.17 6.95 -41.29
N GLN A 373 -20.07 6.96 -42.05
CA GLN A 373 -19.46 5.73 -42.60
C GLN A 373 -18.58 5.00 -41.56
N SER A 374 -18.15 5.68 -40.50
CA SER A 374 -17.28 5.16 -39.45
C SER A 374 -17.84 5.42 -38.04
N ASN A 375 -17.58 4.50 -37.11
CA ASN A 375 -17.88 4.65 -35.68
C ASN A 375 -17.28 5.94 -35.09
N ASP A 376 -16.04 6.27 -35.46
CA ASP A 376 -15.34 7.44 -34.92
C ASP A 376 -15.86 8.77 -35.49
N GLU A 377 -16.35 8.76 -36.74
CA GLU A 377 -17.03 9.91 -37.34
C GLU A 377 -18.41 10.11 -36.73
N ALA A 378 -19.19 9.04 -36.61
CA ALA A 378 -20.50 9.07 -35.96
C ALA A 378 -20.40 9.62 -34.53
N LYS A 379 -19.38 9.19 -33.77
CA LYS A 379 -19.11 9.67 -32.42
C LYS A 379 -18.78 11.17 -32.41
N ARG A 380 -17.90 11.63 -33.30
CA ARG A 380 -17.47 13.04 -33.37
C ARG A 380 -18.61 13.98 -33.78
N ASP A 381 -19.45 13.56 -34.72
CA ASP A 381 -20.63 14.31 -35.18
C ASP A 381 -21.69 14.37 -34.07
N ALA A 382 -21.99 13.24 -33.41
CA ALA A 382 -22.92 13.22 -32.27
C ALA A 382 -22.46 14.07 -31.08
N CYS A 383 -21.14 14.12 -30.81
CA CYS A 383 -20.58 15.04 -29.80
C CYS A 383 -20.70 16.51 -30.21
N LEU A 384 -20.57 16.85 -31.49
CA LEU A 384 -20.73 18.21 -32.00
C LEU A 384 -22.18 18.68 -31.80
N GLU A 385 -23.15 17.86 -32.23
CA GLU A 385 -24.58 18.11 -32.04
C GLU A 385 -24.95 18.26 -30.55
N ALA A 386 -24.36 17.44 -29.68
CA ALA A 386 -24.55 17.56 -28.24
C ALA A 386 -24.06 18.91 -27.69
N LEU A 387 -22.90 19.41 -28.15
CA LEU A 387 -22.37 20.71 -27.73
C LEU A 387 -23.17 21.89 -28.27
N VAL A 388 -23.68 21.81 -29.51
CA VAL A 388 -24.57 22.84 -30.08
C VAL A 388 -25.84 22.94 -29.24
N LYS A 389 -26.46 21.82 -28.91
CA LYS A 389 -27.64 21.80 -28.01
C LYS A 389 -27.32 22.30 -26.60
N LEU A 390 -26.14 22.00 -26.05
CA LEU A 390 -25.71 22.54 -24.74
C LEU A 390 -25.53 24.07 -24.79
N TYR A 391 -25.09 24.62 -25.92
CA TYR A 391 -24.99 26.06 -26.14
C TYR A 391 -26.38 26.71 -26.26
N GLU A 392 -27.30 26.12 -27.04
CA GLU A 392 -28.68 26.59 -27.17
C GLU A 392 -29.42 26.62 -25.83
N LEU A 393 -29.13 25.66 -24.95
CA LEU A 393 -29.71 25.56 -23.60
C LEU A 393 -29.01 26.46 -22.56
N GLY A 394 -28.00 27.25 -22.96
CA GLY A 394 -27.29 28.18 -22.08
C GLY A 394 -26.38 27.51 -21.04
N ALA A 395 -26.06 26.22 -21.20
CA ALA A 395 -25.15 25.49 -20.31
C ALA A 395 -23.67 25.77 -20.62
N LEU A 396 -23.37 26.22 -21.85
CA LEU A 396 -22.06 26.71 -22.28
C LEU A 396 -22.08 28.24 -22.38
N THR A 397 -20.96 28.87 -22.03
CA THR A 397 -20.77 30.32 -22.17
C THR A 397 -20.60 30.72 -23.64
N ASP A 398 -20.68 32.02 -23.95
CA ASP A 398 -20.44 32.56 -25.31
C ASP A 398 -19.01 32.28 -25.85
N PHE A 399 -18.08 31.81 -25.00
CA PHE A 399 -16.76 31.30 -25.39
C PHE A 399 -16.71 29.76 -25.49
N LEU A 400 -17.85 29.08 -25.52
CA LEU A 400 -18.00 27.62 -25.62
C LEU A 400 -17.31 26.85 -24.48
N LEU A 401 -17.14 27.50 -23.33
CA LEU A 401 -16.62 26.90 -22.11
C LEU A 401 -17.76 26.57 -21.13
N PRO A 402 -17.68 25.48 -20.35
CA PRO A 402 -18.65 25.15 -19.31
C PRO A 402 -18.75 26.31 -18.31
N GLY A 403 -19.96 26.84 -18.09
CA GLY A 403 -20.16 27.96 -17.17
C GLY A 403 -19.76 27.61 -15.74
N SER A 404 -19.03 28.50 -15.06
CA SER A 404 -18.70 28.40 -13.64
C SER A 404 -19.97 28.57 -12.78
N GLY A 405 -20.79 27.52 -12.70
CA GLY A 405 -21.97 27.46 -11.84
C GLY A 405 -21.62 27.18 -10.38
N SER A 406 -21.66 28.23 -9.55
CA SER A 406 -21.83 28.23 -8.08
C SER A 406 -20.82 27.49 -7.18
N ARG A 407 -19.63 28.09 -6.98
CA ARG A 407 -19.04 28.13 -5.63
C ARG A 407 -19.77 29.23 -4.85
N LYS A 408 -20.78 28.87 -4.05
CA LYS A 408 -21.42 29.83 -3.14
C LYS A 408 -20.42 30.27 -2.07
N ASN A 409 -20.17 31.56 -2.05
CA ASN A 409 -19.59 32.34 -0.95
C ASN A 409 -20.15 31.90 0.41
N LYS A 410 -19.28 31.49 1.35
CA LYS A 410 -19.52 31.73 2.77
C LYS A 410 -18.90 33.06 3.12
N ALA A 411 -19.76 34.09 3.12
CA ALA A 411 -19.45 35.39 3.66
C ALA A 411 -19.26 35.29 5.19
N SER A 412 -18.14 35.86 5.63
CA SER A 412 -17.93 36.59 6.88
C SER A 412 -19.08 36.63 7.91
N THR A 413 -18.81 36.04 9.07
CA THR A 413 -19.18 36.63 10.36
C THR A 413 -17.98 36.58 11.29
N THR A 414 -17.39 37.75 11.48
CA THR A 414 -16.36 38.08 12.46
C THR A 414 -16.97 38.07 13.86
N ASN A 415 -16.40 37.31 14.79
CA ASN A 415 -15.86 37.79 16.08
C ASN A 415 -15.74 36.66 17.12
N GLY A 416 -14.54 36.54 17.70
CA GLY A 416 -14.41 36.17 19.11
C GLY A 416 -13.44 35.03 19.44
N SER A 417 -12.29 35.42 19.99
CA SER A 417 -11.37 34.66 20.86
C SER A 417 -10.59 33.48 20.26
N ALA A 418 -9.31 33.77 20.01
CA ALA A 418 -8.26 32.81 19.79
C ALA A 418 -7.81 32.17 21.11
N SER A 419 -7.95 30.85 21.19
CA SER A 419 -7.01 29.94 21.85
C SER A 419 -7.29 28.56 21.29
N ASN A 420 -6.38 28.00 20.51
CA ASN A 420 -6.30 26.57 20.22
C ASN A 420 -4.92 26.31 19.60
N SER A 421 -3.98 26.02 20.49
CA SER A 421 -2.86 25.13 20.18
C SER A 421 -3.18 23.83 20.86
N HIS A 422 -3.60 22.83 20.08
CA HIS A 422 -3.31 21.40 20.22
C HIS A 422 -4.29 20.62 19.36
N ASP A 423 -3.69 19.71 18.59
CA ASP A 423 -4.25 18.50 18.01
C ASP A 423 -5.21 18.65 16.82
N ASP A 424 -4.66 18.43 15.63
CA ASP A 424 -5.43 17.83 14.52
C ASP A 424 -4.59 16.75 13.82
N GLU A 425 -4.17 15.77 14.61
CA GLU A 425 -4.03 14.39 14.15
C GLU A 425 -5.44 13.76 14.06
N SER A 426 -6.25 14.10 13.04
CA SER A 426 -7.39 13.24 12.67
C SER A 426 -8.09 13.70 11.39
N LEU A 427 -7.47 13.46 10.23
CA LEU A 427 -8.26 13.16 9.02
C LEU A 427 -7.89 11.76 8.51
N ARG A 428 -7.90 10.79 9.45
CA ARG A 428 -8.69 9.59 9.17
C ARG A 428 -10.14 10.06 9.26
N GLU A 429 -10.66 10.59 8.15
CA GLU A 429 -12.11 10.72 8.02
C GLU A 429 -12.66 9.32 8.29
N GLU A 430 -13.42 9.28 9.37
CA GLU A 430 -14.25 8.21 9.86
C GLU A 430 -14.51 7.19 8.75
N LEU A 431 -13.93 5.99 8.88
CA LEU A 431 -14.55 4.81 8.28
C LEU A 431 -15.99 4.88 8.77
N HIS A 432 -16.92 5.28 7.90
CA HIS A 432 -18.35 5.19 8.22
C HIS A 432 -18.55 3.81 8.81
N GLU A 433 -19.14 3.74 10.00
CA GLU A 433 -19.43 2.45 10.64
C GLU A 433 -20.06 1.56 9.59
N MET A 434 -19.39 0.44 9.31
CA MET A 434 -19.89 -0.56 8.37
C MET A 434 -21.30 -0.90 8.84
N LEU A 435 -22.30 -0.66 7.99
CA LEU A 435 -23.69 -0.86 8.35
C LEU A 435 -23.89 -2.34 8.65
N ILE A 436 -23.93 -2.66 9.95
CA ILE A 436 -24.23 -4.01 10.40
C ILE A 436 -25.68 -4.31 9.98
N PRO A 437 -25.93 -5.40 9.24
CA PRO A 437 -27.28 -5.83 8.91
C PRO A 437 -28.13 -5.93 10.17
N THR A 438 -29.36 -5.43 10.11
CA THR A 438 -30.36 -5.50 11.18
C THR A 438 -30.56 -6.93 11.70
N ILE A 439 -30.40 -7.94 10.84
CA ILE A 439 -30.46 -9.37 11.18
C ILE A 439 -29.35 -9.81 12.15
N LEU A 440 -28.17 -9.18 12.05
CA LEU A 440 -27.00 -9.47 12.89
C LEU A 440 -26.89 -8.53 14.10
N LYS A 441 -27.70 -7.47 14.16
CA LYS A 441 -27.76 -6.59 15.33
C LYS A 441 -28.45 -7.33 16.49
N PRO A 442 -27.86 -7.36 17.68
CA PRO A 442 -28.57 -7.86 18.86
C PRO A 442 -29.76 -6.93 19.11
N SER A 443 -30.98 -7.47 19.09
CA SER A 443 -32.13 -6.76 19.65
C SER A 443 -31.80 -6.45 21.11
N THR A 444 -32.02 -5.21 21.55
CA THR A 444 -31.71 -4.68 22.90
C THR A 444 -32.42 -5.39 24.07
N CYS A 445 -33.03 -6.55 23.84
CA CYS A 445 -33.61 -7.40 24.85
C CYS A 445 -32.50 -8.15 25.59
N LYS A 446 -32.55 -8.15 26.93
CA LYS A 446 -31.82 -9.11 27.74
C LYS A 446 -32.20 -10.51 27.23
N LEU A 447 -31.23 -11.28 26.76
CA LEU A 447 -31.47 -12.65 26.30
C LEU A 447 -31.67 -13.54 27.52
N ASP A 448 -32.93 -13.91 27.79
CA ASP A 448 -33.25 -14.96 28.74
C ASP A 448 -32.82 -16.32 28.15
N CYS A 449 -32.09 -17.14 28.90
CA CYS A 449 -31.77 -18.51 28.51
C CYS A 449 -32.94 -19.45 28.89
N PRO A 450 -33.30 -20.44 28.06
CA PRO A 450 -32.60 -20.91 26.86
C PRO A 450 -32.90 -20.07 25.61
N LEU A 451 -31.87 -19.84 24.80
CA LEU A 451 -31.96 -19.03 23.58
C LEU A 451 -32.16 -19.93 22.36
N ASN A 452 -33.22 -19.67 21.59
CA ASN A 452 -33.46 -20.35 20.31
C ASN A 452 -32.74 -19.62 19.18
N LEU A 453 -31.81 -20.32 18.51
CA LEU A 453 -31.07 -19.79 17.37
C LEU A 453 -31.41 -20.56 16.10
N HIS A 454 -31.53 -19.85 14.99
CA HIS A 454 -31.62 -20.43 13.66
C HIS A 454 -30.28 -21.01 13.24
N PHE A 455 -30.31 -22.22 12.70
CA PHE A 455 -29.16 -23.04 12.40
C PHE A 455 -28.98 -23.24 10.90
N TYR A 456 -27.82 -22.82 10.41
CA TYR A 456 -27.36 -22.99 9.03
C TYR A 456 -26.04 -23.76 9.03
N TYR A 457 -25.88 -24.74 8.15
CA TYR A 457 -24.56 -25.37 7.95
C TYR A 457 -23.89 -24.84 6.69
N ILE A 458 -22.58 -24.71 6.76
CA ILE A 458 -21.70 -24.22 5.70
C ILE A 458 -20.94 -25.42 5.14
N GLN A 459 -21.12 -25.68 3.86
CA GLN A 459 -20.44 -26.76 3.14
C GLN A 459 -19.41 -26.19 2.18
N PHE A 460 -18.23 -26.83 2.15
CA PHE A 460 -17.12 -26.45 1.28
C PHE A 460 -16.85 -27.56 0.26
N PHE A 461 -16.86 -27.21 -1.03
CA PHE A 461 -16.59 -28.11 -2.14
C PHE A 461 -15.34 -27.65 -2.89
N PRO A 462 -14.17 -28.26 -2.63
CA PRO A 462 -12.93 -27.92 -3.32
C PRO A 462 -12.89 -28.47 -4.74
N ILE A 463 -12.38 -27.65 -5.66
CA ILE A 463 -12.16 -27.96 -7.07
C ILE A 463 -10.69 -27.67 -7.38
N PRO A 464 -9.84 -28.70 -7.60
CA PRO A 464 -10.12 -30.14 -7.53
C PRO A 464 -10.35 -30.64 -6.08
N ALA A 465 -10.95 -31.82 -5.92
CA ALA A 465 -11.23 -32.43 -4.61
C ALA A 465 -9.97 -32.98 -3.93
N ASP A 466 -9.06 -32.10 -3.53
CA ASP A 466 -7.74 -32.43 -3.00
C ASP A 466 -7.64 -32.31 -1.48
N ARG A 467 -8.61 -31.65 -0.83
CA ARG A 467 -8.58 -31.31 0.59
C ARG A 467 -9.91 -31.61 1.28
N HIS A 468 -9.81 -31.97 2.55
CA HIS A 468 -10.97 -32.13 3.41
C HIS A 468 -11.16 -30.86 4.24
N TYR A 469 -12.40 -30.40 4.28
CA TYR A 469 -12.80 -29.22 5.05
C TYR A 469 -13.81 -29.66 6.11
N ARG A 470 -13.61 -29.22 7.35
CA ARG A 470 -14.59 -29.42 8.42
C ARG A 470 -15.83 -28.56 8.16
N ILE A 471 -17.01 -29.13 8.38
CA ILE A 471 -18.29 -28.42 8.27
C ILE A 471 -18.45 -27.51 9.49
N PHE A 472 -18.87 -26.27 9.25
CA PHE A 472 -19.17 -25.29 10.30
C PHE A 472 -20.64 -24.88 10.26
N GLY A 473 -21.20 -24.57 11.42
CA GLY A 473 -22.55 -24.08 11.61
C GLY A 473 -22.56 -22.61 11.93
N LEU A 474 -23.39 -21.85 11.24
CA LEU A 474 -23.76 -20.49 11.57
C LEU A 474 -25.06 -20.50 12.36
N PHE A 475 -25.03 -19.89 13.54
CA PHE A 475 -26.18 -19.72 14.41
C PHE A 475 -26.49 -18.23 14.56
N VAL A 476 -27.72 -17.85 14.22
CA VAL A 476 -28.19 -16.45 14.22
C VAL A 476 -29.54 -16.33 14.94
N ILE A 477 -29.82 -15.16 15.50
CA ILE A 477 -31.07 -14.92 16.26
C ILE A 477 -32.27 -14.89 15.31
N ASN A 478 -32.13 -14.19 14.19
CA ASN A 478 -33.19 -14.03 13.20
C ASN A 478 -32.90 -14.92 11.98
N PRO A 479 -33.94 -15.47 11.33
CA PRO A 479 -33.76 -16.26 10.11
C PRO A 479 -33.17 -15.40 8.99
N LEU A 480 -32.25 -15.98 8.23
CA LEU A 480 -31.70 -15.37 7.02
C LEU A 480 -32.77 -15.30 5.93
N PRO A 481 -32.81 -14.24 5.09
CA PRO A 481 -33.71 -14.16 3.95
C PRO A 481 -33.48 -15.31 2.95
N MET A 482 -34.52 -15.75 2.25
CA MET A 482 -34.44 -16.84 1.25
C MET A 482 -33.38 -16.59 0.16
N GLU A 483 -33.09 -15.33 -0.16
CA GLU A 483 -32.03 -14.96 -1.12
C GLU A 483 -30.62 -15.23 -0.55
N ALA A 484 -30.41 -15.05 0.75
CA ALA A 484 -29.16 -15.35 1.44
C ALA A 484 -28.95 -16.86 1.66
N GLU A 485 -30.03 -17.65 1.77
CA GLU A 485 -29.94 -19.12 1.83
C GLU A 485 -29.45 -19.75 0.52
N LYS A 486 -29.66 -19.06 -0.62
CA LYS A 486 -29.16 -19.50 -1.93
C LYS A 486 -27.74 -19.00 -2.24
N LEU A 487 -27.05 -18.44 -1.24
CA LEU A 487 -25.71 -17.91 -1.42
C LEU A 487 -24.73 -19.04 -1.76
N GLU A 488 -24.19 -18.97 -2.97
CA GLU A 488 -23.02 -19.74 -3.40
C GLU A 488 -21.87 -18.77 -3.66
N VAL A 489 -20.71 -19.02 -3.03
CA VAL A 489 -19.51 -18.19 -3.14
C VAL A 489 -18.36 -19.03 -3.63
N ASP A 490 -17.76 -18.60 -4.74
CA ASP A 490 -16.50 -19.16 -5.23
C ASP A 490 -15.33 -18.50 -4.51
N LEU A 491 -14.63 -19.26 -3.65
CA LEU A 491 -13.45 -18.79 -2.92
C LEU A 491 -12.19 -19.21 -3.67
N HIS A 492 -11.44 -18.23 -4.16
CA HIS A 492 -10.27 -18.44 -4.99
C HIS A 492 -9.02 -18.61 -4.12
N LEU A 493 -8.47 -19.82 -4.15
CA LEU A 493 -7.17 -20.16 -3.57
C LEU A 493 -6.06 -20.04 -4.62
N ALA A 494 -4.82 -20.14 -4.18
CA ALA A 494 -3.66 -20.00 -5.05
C ALA A 494 -3.61 -21.03 -6.20
N ARG A 495 -2.98 -20.63 -7.31
CA ARG A 495 -2.77 -21.47 -8.52
C ARG A 495 -4.07 -21.94 -9.19
N GLY A 496 -5.12 -21.11 -9.15
CA GLY A 496 -6.39 -21.38 -9.84
C GLY A 496 -7.27 -22.44 -9.17
N ARG A 497 -7.04 -22.74 -7.88
CA ARG A 497 -7.91 -23.62 -7.09
C ARG A 497 -9.11 -22.84 -6.58
N ILE A 498 -10.29 -23.44 -6.62
CA ILE A 498 -11.54 -22.79 -6.19
C ILE A 498 -12.22 -23.68 -5.16
N VAL A 499 -12.69 -23.09 -4.06
CA VAL A 499 -13.55 -23.77 -3.09
C VAL A 499 -14.92 -23.12 -3.15
N LYS A 500 -15.93 -23.88 -3.58
CA LYS A 500 -17.31 -23.41 -3.57
C LYS A 500 -17.87 -23.55 -2.16
N ALA A 501 -18.28 -22.45 -1.56
CA ALA A 501 -18.92 -22.43 -0.26
C ALA A 501 -20.42 -22.17 -0.45
N GLY A 502 -21.25 -23.00 0.20
CA GLY A 502 -22.70 -22.87 0.20
C GLY A 502 -23.29 -23.02 1.60
N MET A 503 -24.47 -22.44 1.81
CA MET A 503 -25.17 -22.46 3.08
C MET A 503 -26.54 -23.11 2.94
N LYS A 504 -26.98 -23.86 3.96
CA LYS A 504 -28.30 -24.49 3.99
C LYS A 504 -28.92 -24.41 5.37
N HIS A 505 -30.20 -24.02 5.43
CA HIS A 505 -30.98 -23.97 6.66
C HIS A 505 -31.38 -25.38 7.11
N LEU A 506 -31.23 -25.67 8.40
CA LEU A 506 -31.64 -26.95 8.99
C LEU A 506 -32.80 -26.82 9.99
N GLY A 507 -32.92 -25.68 10.68
CA GLY A 507 -33.98 -25.44 11.66
C GLY A 507 -33.55 -24.52 12.79
N THR A 508 -34.16 -24.70 13.98
CA THR A 508 -33.82 -23.96 15.20
C THR A 508 -33.27 -24.90 16.27
N ILE A 509 -32.33 -24.40 17.08
CA ILE A 509 -31.74 -25.13 18.20
C ILE A 509 -31.73 -24.23 19.44
N SER A 510 -32.03 -24.80 20.60
CA SER A 510 -31.98 -24.12 21.90
C SER A 510 -30.60 -24.29 22.54
N PHE A 511 -30.00 -23.19 22.99
CA PHE A 511 -28.76 -23.22 23.76
C PHE A 511 -29.02 -22.88 25.24
N ASP A 512 -28.44 -23.68 26.12
CA ASP A 512 -28.37 -23.41 27.56
C ASP A 512 -27.26 -22.41 27.88
N GLU A 513 -27.28 -21.83 29.08
CA GLU A 513 -26.28 -20.83 29.52
C GLU A 513 -24.84 -21.36 29.44
N GLU A 514 -24.60 -22.59 29.89
CA GLU A 514 -23.29 -23.25 29.80
C GLU A 514 -22.86 -23.48 28.35
N GLN A 515 -23.79 -23.91 27.48
CA GLN A 515 -23.51 -24.15 26.07
C GLN A 515 -23.20 -22.85 25.33
N MET A 516 -23.91 -21.77 25.68
CA MET A 516 -23.66 -20.42 25.18
C MET A 516 -22.27 -19.92 25.57
N MET A 517 -21.86 -20.12 26.83
CA MET A 517 -20.52 -19.75 27.28
C MET A 517 -19.43 -20.54 26.55
N LEU A 518 -19.59 -21.86 26.41
CA LEU A 518 -18.63 -22.70 25.69
C LEU A 518 -18.52 -22.30 24.21
N ALA A 519 -19.64 -22.00 23.56
CA ALA A 519 -19.67 -21.56 22.16
C ALA A 519 -18.93 -20.23 21.97
N ARG A 520 -19.14 -19.25 22.85
CA ARG A 520 -18.47 -17.95 22.81
C ARG A 520 -16.97 -18.08 23.02
N ASN A 521 -16.57 -18.79 24.08
CA ASN A 521 -15.16 -18.97 24.40
C ASN A 521 -14.42 -19.67 23.26
N PHE A 522 -15.08 -20.63 22.60
CA PHE A 522 -14.53 -21.29 21.43
C PHE A 522 -14.37 -20.34 20.25
N GLN A 523 -15.37 -19.49 19.98
CA GLN A 523 -15.30 -18.52 18.91
C GLN A 523 -14.21 -17.47 19.14
N GLU A 524 -14.14 -16.91 20.34
CA GLU A 524 -13.10 -15.98 20.74
C GLU A 524 -11.71 -16.61 20.60
N MET A 525 -11.56 -17.86 21.06
CA MET A 525 -10.31 -18.60 21.01
C MET A 525 -9.80 -18.76 19.58
N PHE A 526 -10.63 -19.23 18.63
CA PHE A 526 -10.13 -19.36 17.26
C PHE A 526 -9.92 -18.00 16.58
N LEU A 527 -10.74 -16.98 16.84
CA LEU A 527 -10.54 -15.64 16.28
C LEU A 527 -9.23 -15.01 16.74
N LYS A 528 -8.89 -15.13 18.03
CA LYS A 528 -7.59 -14.69 18.58
C LYS A 528 -6.42 -15.47 17.95
N VAL A 529 -6.57 -16.78 17.71
CA VAL A 529 -5.54 -17.58 17.00
C VAL A 529 -5.30 -17.05 15.58
N LEU A 530 -6.35 -16.56 14.92
CA LEU A 530 -6.24 -16.06 13.55
C LEU A 530 -5.69 -14.64 13.45
N LEU A 531 -6.17 -13.74 14.32
CA LEU A 531 -5.90 -12.29 14.28
C LEU A 531 -4.72 -11.89 15.20
N ASP A 532 -4.71 -12.35 16.46
CA ASP A 532 -3.83 -11.86 17.54
C ASP A 532 -2.83 -12.93 18.01
N ARG A 533 -2.04 -13.46 17.07
CA ARG A 533 -1.09 -14.58 17.29
C ARG A 533 -0.05 -14.31 18.37
N SER A 534 0.27 -13.04 18.63
CA SER A 534 1.24 -12.63 19.65
C SER A 534 0.79 -12.99 21.07
N GLU A 535 -0.51 -13.04 21.36
CA GLU A 535 -1.01 -13.38 22.70
C GLU A 535 -0.66 -14.83 23.07
N PHE A 536 -0.71 -15.75 22.09
CA PHE A 536 -0.38 -17.16 22.28
C PHE A 536 1.12 -17.45 22.43
N THR A 537 1.99 -16.44 22.28
CA THR A 537 3.43 -16.60 22.57
C THR A 537 3.70 -16.71 24.07
N VAL A 538 2.83 -16.12 24.90
CA VAL A 538 2.88 -16.20 26.36
C VAL A 538 2.38 -17.58 26.83
N SER A 539 2.75 -17.98 28.04
CA SER A 539 2.36 -19.29 28.62
C SER A 539 0.87 -19.38 28.99
N HIS A 540 0.17 -18.26 29.08
CA HIS A 540 -1.24 -18.20 29.48
C HIS A 540 -2.00 -17.13 28.68
N VAL A 541 -3.22 -17.44 28.23
CA VAL A 541 -4.14 -16.51 27.59
C VAL A 541 -5.44 -16.52 28.38
N MET A 542 -5.89 -15.36 28.86
CA MET A 542 -7.23 -15.23 29.44
C MET A 542 -8.27 -15.12 28.32
N LEU A 543 -9.17 -16.09 28.27
CA LEU A 543 -10.46 -15.92 27.61
C LEU A 543 -11.40 -15.16 28.55
N LEU A 544 -12.47 -14.54 28.02
CA LEU A 544 -13.50 -13.86 28.82
C LEU A 544 -14.28 -14.86 29.70
N GLY A 545 -13.63 -15.36 30.74
CA GLY A 545 -14.27 -16.03 31.87
C GLY A 545 -14.58 -14.99 32.94
N ASN A 546 -15.87 -14.82 33.24
CA ASN A 546 -16.41 -14.20 34.47
C ASN A 546 -16.79 -12.70 34.46
N SER A 547 -17.23 -12.09 33.35
CA SER A 547 -18.02 -10.85 33.46
C SER A 547 -19.51 -11.16 33.40
N GLU A 548 -20.22 -10.92 34.52
CA GLU A 548 -21.66 -11.15 34.74
C GLU A 548 -22.61 -10.34 33.83
N THR A 549 -22.14 -9.77 32.73
CA THR A 549 -22.96 -9.00 31.78
C THR A 549 -22.72 -9.46 30.36
N LEU A 550 -23.71 -10.15 29.78
CA LEU A 550 -23.82 -10.46 28.36
C LEU A 550 -24.12 -9.16 27.57
N GLN A 551 -23.21 -8.18 27.60
CA GLN A 551 -23.34 -6.95 26.81
C GLN A 551 -22.82 -7.22 25.39
N PHE A 552 -23.74 -7.22 24.42
CA PHE A 552 -23.42 -7.30 23.01
C PHE A 552 -23.25 -5.88 22.46
N ASN A 553 -22.06 -5.52 22.02
CA ASN A 553 -21.78 -4.14 21.60
C ASN A 553 -21.98 -3.89 20.11
N SER A 554 -22.09 -4.91 19.23
CA SER A 554 -22.16 -4.66 17.78
C SER A 554 -22.88 -5.74 16.95
N THR A 555 -22.40 -6.99 16.93
CA THR A 555 -22.95 -8.09 16.10
C THR A 555 -23.11 -9.38 16.91
N PHE A 556 -24.15 -10.18 16.60
CA PHE A 556 -24.33 -11.49 17.22
C PHE A 556 -24.52 -12.59 16.17
N TYR A 557 -23.54 -13.49 16.11
CA TYR A 557 -23.62 -14.80 15.45
C TYR A 557 -22.64 -15.76 16.10
N LEU A 558 -22.93 -17.06 16.05
CA LEU A 558 -22.00 -18.11 16.50
C LEU A 558 -21.55 -18.98 15.32
N LEU A 559 -20.26 -19.30 15.28
CA LEU A 559 -19.65 -20.23 14.34
C LEU A 559 -19.07 -21.44 15.09
N LEU A 560 -19.69 -22.61 14.93
CA LEU A 560 -19.29 -23.84 15.65
C LEU A 560 -19.04 -25.01 14.70
N PRO A 561 -18.09 -25.91 15.03
CA PRO A 561 -17.85 -27.10 14.23
C PRO A 561 -19.02 -28.09 14.33
N ILE A 562 -19.37 -28.71 13.20
CA ILE A 562 -20.44 -29.71 13.10
C ILE A 562 -19.85 -31.09 12.78
N LYS A 563 -20.51 -32.13 13.31
CA LYS A 563 -20.36 -33.52 12.88
C LYS A 563 -21.60 -33.97 12.11
N GLN A 564 -21.37 -34.68 11.00
CA GLN A 564 -22.39 -35.43 10.25
C GLN A 564 -22.26 -36.91 10.64
N GLU A 565 -23.36 -37.55 11.05
CA GLU A 565 -23.36 -38.99 11.31
C GLU A 565 -23.40 -39.79 9.99
N LEU A 566 -22.69 -40.92 9.98
CA LEU A 566 -22.45 -41.76 8.79
C LEU A 566 -23.72 -42.35 8.14
N TYR A 567 -24.89 -42.26 8.78
CA TYR A 567 -26.14 -42.89 8.34
C TYR A 567 -27.39 -41.99 8.45
N GLY A 568 -27.23 -40.67 8.31
CA GLY A 568 -28.38 -39.76 8.16
C GLY A 568 -28.00 -38.29 7.96
N ASP A 569 -28.93 -37.47 7.46
CA ASP A 569 -28.82 -36.00 7.36
C ASP A 569 -28.98 -35.32 8.74
N ILE A 570 -28.43 -35.93 9.79
CA ILE A 570 -28.45 -35.40 11.15
C ILE A 570 -27.12 -34.69 11.40
N PHE A 571 -27.19 -33.37 11.54
CA PHE A 571 -26.06 -32.50 11.84
C PHE A 571 -26.10 -32.09 13.31
N MET A 572 -25.03 -32.39 14.04
CA MET A 572 -24.90 -32.04 15.46
C MET A 572 -23.66 -31.20 15.72
N ILE A 573 -23.75 -30.28 16.68
CA ILE A 573 -22.61 -29.49 17.15
C ILE A 573 -21.58 -30.43 17.79
N ASP A 574 -20.32 -30.28 17.39
CA ASP A 574 -19.21 -31.08 17.89
C ASP A 574 -18.71 -30.58 19.25
N TRP A 575 -19.56 -30.69 20.27
CA TRP A 575 -19.25 -30.33 21.66
C TRP A 575 -17.98 -31.00 22.20
N PRO A 576 -17.66 -32.29 21.89
CA PRO A 576 -16.40 -32.89 22.32
C PRO A 576 -15.16 -32.14 21.82
N THR A 577 -15.15 -31.71 20.55
CA THR A 577 -14.03 -30.96 19.99
C THR A 577 -13.94 -29.56 20.60
N VAL A 578 -15.09 -28.90 20.80
CA VAL A 578 -15.17 -27.58 21.46
C VAL A 578 -14.59 -27.65 22.87
N LYS A 579 -15.05 -28.61 23.69
CA LYS A 579 -14.56 -28.81 25.07
C LYS A 579 -13.08 -29.17 25.10
N ARG A 580 -12.60 -29.97 24.15
CA ARG A 580 -11.18 -30.34 24.01
C ARG A 580 -10.27 -29.16 23.68
N CYS A 581 -10.72 -28.23 22.83
CA CYS A 581 -9.96 -27.02 22.52
C CYS A 581 -9.90 -26.07 23.72
N LEU A 582 -10.99 -25.94 24.47
CA LEU A 582 -11.05 -25.06 25.64
C LEU A 582 -10.33 -25.62 26.88
N SER A 583 -10.18 -26.95 26.98
CA SER A 583 -9.41 -27.58 28.07
C SER A 583 -7.88 -27.56 27.86
N SER A 584 -7.41 -26.83 26.85
CA SER A 584 -6.01 -26.69 26.47
C SER A 584 -5.14 -26.05 27.57
N PRO A 585 -3.83 -26.36 27.60
CA PRO A 585 -2.92 -25.88 28.65
C PRO A 585 -2.81 -24.36 28.71
N VAL A 586 -2.97 -23.66 27.57
CA VAL A 586 -2.87 -22.19 27.50
C VAL A 586 -3.97 -21.46 28.27
N PHE A 587 -5.09 -22.12 28.57
CA PHE A 587 -6.23 -21.52 29.26
C PHE A 587 -6.33 -21.94 30.74
N LYS A 588 -5.32 -22.65 31.28
CA LYS A 588 -5.29 -23.09 32.68
C LYS A 588 -4.33 -22.21 33.50
N ASP A 589 -4.77 -21.75 34.66
CA ASP A 589 -3.94 -20.98 35.60
C ASP A 589 -2.70 -21.77 36.06
N PRO A 590 -1.53 -21.12 36.20
CA PRO A 590 -0.27 -21.77 36.61
C PRO A 590 -0.28 -22.33 38.05
N THR A 591 -1.29 -21.98 38.86
CA THR A 591 -1.43 -22.42 40.26
C THR A 591 -2.25 -23.70 40.42
N GLY A 592 -2.93 -24.17 39.36
CA GLY A 592 -3.64 -25.44 39.36
C GLY A 592 -2.67 -26.59 39.09
N VAL A 593 -2.32 -27.34 40.13
CA VAL A 593 -1.61 -28.63 40.01
C VAL A 593 -2.34 -29.48 38.97
N SER A 594 -1.77 -29.65 37.78
CA SER A 594 -2.31 -30.61 36.82
C SER A 594 -2.11 -32.00 37.42
N ALA A 595 -3.21 -32.58 37.91
CA ALA A 595 -3.27 -33.96 38.34
C ALA A 595 -2.67 -34.87 37.24
N HIS A 596 -1.82 -35.78 37.69
CA HIS A 596 -0.98 -36.67 36.92
C HIS A 596 -1.73 -37.55 35.91
N GLY A 597 -1.09 -37.81 34.77
CA GLY A 597 -1.14 -39.08 34.08
C GLY A 597 0.27 -39.65 34.04
N SER A 598 0.53 -40.75 34.76
CA SER A 598 1.74 -41.55 34.54
C SER A 598 1.59 -42.23 33.18
N TYR A 599 1.98 -41.54 32.10
CA TYR A 599 1.95 -42.11 30.77
C TYR A 599 3.00 -43.22 30.65
N LEU A 600 2.64 -44.30 29.95
CA LEU A 600 3.62 -45.29 29.54
C LEU A 600 4.70 -44.59 28.66
N PRO A 601 5.99 -44.92 28.81
CA PRO A 601 7.07 -44.29 28.04
C PRO A 601 6.85 -44.35 26.52
N ASP A 602 6.22 -45.43 26.03
CA ASP A 602 6.02 -45.67 24.60
C ASP A 602 4.87 -44.85 23.97
N GLU A 603 3.97 -44.28 24.77
CA GLU A 603 2.80 -43.52 24.29
C GLU A 603 2.90 -42.00 24.51
N SER A 604 4.00 -41.53 25.11
CA SER A 604 4.19 -40.11 25.44
C SER A 604 5.32 -39.46 24.63
N LEU A 605 5.16 -38.17 24.35
CA LEU A 605 6.16 -37.30 23.73
C LEU A 605 6.55 -36.18 24.68
N ARG A 606 7.84 -35.83 24.72
CA ARG A 606 8.32 -34.68 25.50
C ARG A 606 8.37 -33.45 24.60
N LEU A 607 7.53 -32.49 24.89
CA LEU A 607 7.57 -31.17 24.26
C LEU A 607 8.32 -30.18 25.17
N LEU A 608 8.60 -28.97 24.68
CA LEU A 608 9.32 -27.94 25.42
C LEU A 608 8.65 -27.57 26.76
N ASP A 609 7.31 -27.67 26.82
CA ASP A 609 6.54 -27.35 28.02
C ASP A 609 6.42 -28.53 28.98
N ASN A 610 5.97 -29.70 28.49
CA ASN A 610 5.59 -30.87 29.29
C ASN A 610 5.53 -32.17 28.47
N MET A 611 5.25 -33.30 29.15
CA MET A 611 4.96 -34.59 28.50
C MET A 611 3.49 -34.70 28.12
N TYR A 612 3.21 -35.08 26.87
CA TYR A 612 1.86 -35.24 26.33
C TYR A 612 1.69 -36.60 25.67
N SER A 613 0.46 -37.13 25.66
CA SER A 613 0.13 -38.34 24.89
C SER A 613 0.26 -38.07 23.38
N LYS A 614 0.75 -39.05 22.62
CA LYS A 614 0.78 -38.99 21.14
C LYS A 614 -0.59 -38.62 20.54
N THR A 615 -1.69 -39.10 21.12
CA THR A 615 -3.05 -38.79 20.67
C THR A 615 -3.47 -37.33 20.89
N ASP A 616 -2.89 -36.68 21.90
CA ASP A 616 -3.18 -35.28 22.23
C ASP A 616 -2.30 -34.32 21.45
N VAL A 617 -1.17 -34.79 20.94
CA VAL A 617 -0.25 -34.04 20.08
C VAL A 617 -0.76 -34.00 18.64
N VAL A 618 -1.34 -35.08 18.12
CA VAL A 618 -1.93 -35.09 16.77
C VAL A 618 -3.14 -34.16 16.69
N GLY A 619 -3.19 -33.32 15.66
CA GLY A 619 -4.29 -32.38 15.46
C GLY A 619 -4.29 -31.23 16.46
N SER A 620 -3.12 -30.85 16.97
CA SER A 620 -2.95 -29.75 17.93
C SER A 620 -2.10 -28.62 17.36
N LEU A 621 -2.31 -27.42 17.89
CA LEU A 621 -1.56 -26.22 17.55
C LEU A 621 -0.32 -26.11 18.43
N ILE A 622 0.85 -26.07 17.79
CA ILE A 622 2.14 -25.89 18.42
C ILE A 622 2.79 -24.56 18.03
N PHE A 623 3.60 -24.04 18.93
CA PHE A 623 4.48 -22.90 18.69
C PHE A 623 5.92 -23.37 18.69
N ALA A 624 6.70 -23.01 17.68
CA ALA A 624 8.12 -23.35 17.57
C ALA A 624 8.98 -22.11 17.87
N PRO A 625 9.54 -21.94 19.09
CA PRO A 625 10.23 -20.72 19.49
C PRO A 625 11.47 -20.40 18.64
N HIS A 626 12.16 -21.43 18.15
CA HIS A 626 13.38 -21.32 17.35
C HIS A 626 13.18 -20.64 15.99
N ILE A 627 11.97 -20.72 15.44
CA ILE A 627 11.55 -20.10 14.17
C ILE A 627 10.46 -19.04 14.35
N LYS A 628 9.92 -18.88 15.56
CA LYS A 628 8.85 -17.94 15.92
C LYS A 628 7.57 -18.10 15.09
N THR A 629 7.21 -19.33 14.72
CA THR A 629 6.03 -19.63 13.89
C THR A 629 5.14 -20.70 14.52
N PHE A 630 3.85 -20.65 14.20
CA PHE A 630 2.84 -21.60 14.64
C PHE A 630 2.61 -22.70 13.59
N PHE A 631 2.43 -23.94 14.05
CA PHE A 631 2.14 -25.09 13.20
C PHE A 631 1.01 -25.93 13.77
N VAL A 632 0.26 -26.58 12.88
CA VAL A 632 -0.73 -27.60 13.22
C VAL A 632 -0.16 -28.97 12.90
N ILE A 633 -0.16 -29.87 13.87
CA ILE A 633 0.38 -31.22 13.70
C ILE A 633 -0.60 -32.06 12.89
N HIS A 634 -0.15 -32.55 11.75
CA HIS A 634 -0.95 -33.45 10.91
C HIS A 634 -0.80 -34.90 11.36
N VAL A 635 0.44 -35.38 11.46
CA VAL A 635 0.78 -36.78 11.77
C VAL A 635 2.10 -36.82 12.55
N ILE A 636 2.28 -37.84 13.39
CA ILE A 636 3.56 -38.17 14.04
C ILE A 636 4.27 -39.23 13.19
N LEU A 637 5.50 -38.96 12.77
CA LEU A 637 6.29 -39.85 11.93
C LEU A 637 7.10 -40.80 12.82
N ASN A 638 6.53 -41.95 13.15
CA ASN A 638 7.19 -42.94 14.02
C ASN A 638 8.47 -43.54 13.42
N GLU A 639 8.64 -43.45 12.10
CA GLU A 639 9.78 -44.02 11.36
C GLU A 639 10.99 -43.08 11.32
N LEU A 640 10.79 -41.78 11.56
CA LEU A 640 11.82 -40.76 11.46
C LEU A 640 12.13 -40.17 12.83
N ASN A 641 13.41 -40.13 13.17
CA ASN A 641 13.94 -39.53 14.39
C ASN A 641 14.99 -38.48 14.04
N ALA A 642 15.54 -37.79 15.03
CA ALA A 642 16.53 -36.73 14.77
C ALA A 642 17.88 -37.25 14.21
N ARG A 643 18.10 -38.56 14.22
CA ARG A 643 19.29 -39.20 13.62
C ARG A 643 19.09 -39.63 12.18
N SER A 644 17.88 -39.47 11.65
CA SER A 644 17.54 -39.75 10.25
C SER A 644 18.16 -38.72 9.32
N GLU A 645 18.46 -39.12 8.08
CA GLU A 645 19.11 -38.29 7.08
C GLU A 645 18.14 -37.27 6.47
N TYR A 646 18.57 -36.02 6.39
CA TYR A 646 17.89 -34.88 5.81
C TYR A 646 18.87 -34.03 5.00
N ASP A 647 18.67 -33.96 3.68
CA ASP A 647 19.47 -33.13 2.76
C ASP A 647 21.00 -33.35 2.88
N GLY A 648 21.42 -34.61 3.08
CA GLY A 648 22.83 -35.02 3.18
C GLY A 648 23.48 -34.89 4.56
N ALA A 649 22.74 -34.49 5.60
CA ALA A 649 23.18 -34.48 7.01
C ALA A 649 22.10 -35.11 7.91
N THR A 650 22.40 -35.38 9.19
CA THR A 650 21.33 -35.79 10.13
C THR A 650 20.47 -34.60 10.54
N TYR A 651 19.21 -34.81 10.92
CA TYR A 651 18.38 -33.74 11.48
C TYR A 651 19.05 -33.05 12.69
N GLU A 652 19.68 -33.81 13.57
CA GLU A 652 20.46 -33.30 14.71
C GLU A 652 21.57 -32.34 14.26
N ASP A 653 22.36 -32.74 13.25
CA ASP A 653 23.41 -31.89 12.69
C ASP A 653 22.84 -30.65 12.00
N HIS A 654 21.75 -30.78 11.24
CA HIS A 654 21.08 -29.63 10.62
C HIS A 654 20.60 -28.61 11.66
N TYR A 655 19.97 -29.04 12.76
CA TYR A 655 19.52 -28.12 13.82
C TYR A 655 20.70 -27.51 14.60
N LYS A 656 21.79 -28.25 14.77
CA LYS A 656 23.01 -27.78 15.42
C LYS A 656 23.79 -26.78 14.57
N GLU A 657 23.94 -27.02 13.26
CA GLU A 657 24.65 -26.13 12.34
C GLU A 657 23.84 -24.86 12.04
N ARG A 658 22.52 -24.99 11.85
CA ARG A 658 21.67 -23.87 11.44
C ARG A 658 21.16 -23.01 12.60
N PHE A 659 20.87 -23.63 13.76
CA PHE A 659 20.27 -22.93 14.91
C PHE A 659 21.14 -23.00 16.18
N GLY A 660 22.24 -23.76 16.19
CA GLY A 660 23.09 -23.91 17.38
C GLY A 660 22.47 -24.75 18.50
N ILE A 661 21.38 -25.48 18.22
CA ILE A 661 20.61 -26.22 19.24
C ILE A 661 21.07 -27.68 19.27
N LYS A 662 21.40 -28.19 20.47
CA LYS A 662 21.65 -29.62 20.71
C LYS A 662 20.39 -30.28 21.27
N LEU A 663 19.92 -31.28 20.55
CA LEU A 663 18.75 -32.08 20.89
C LEU A 663 19.07 -32.98 22.09
N SER A 664 18.23 -32.96 23.13
CA SER A 664 18.41 -33.77 24.34
C SER A 664 17.79 -35.16 24.19
N HIS A 665 16.79 -35.30 23.32
CA HIS A 665 16.09 -36.55 23.07
C HIS A 665 15.98 -36.87 21.56
N PRO A 666 17.12 -37.16 20.88
CA PRO A 666 17.16 -37.34 19.43
C PRO A 666 16.43 -38.60 18.93
N GLU A 667 16.11 -39.55 19.82
CA GLU A 667 15.37 -40.79 19.50
C GLU A 667 13.85 -40.60 19.41
N GLN A 668 13.35 -39.39 19.71
CA GLN A 668 11.91 -39.13 19.58
C GLN A 668 11.48 -39.05 18.11
N PRO A 669 10.25 -39.48 17.79
CA PRO A 669 9.72 -39.39 16.45
C PRO A 669 9.47 -37.93 16.06
N LEU A 670 9.70 -37.60 14.78
CA LEU A 670 9.47 -36.25 14.26
C LEU A 670 7.98 -35.94 14.04
N LEU A 671 7.63 -34.68 14.15
CA LEU A 671 6.27 -34.17 13.92
C LEU A 671 6.14 -33.69 12.47
N HIS A 672 5.14 -34.19 11.76
CA HIS A 672 4.77 -33.67 10.46
C HIS A 672 3.75 -32.54 10.64
N ALA A 673 4.19 -31.30 10.47
CA ALA A 673 3.41 -30.13 10.84
C ALA A 673 3.19 -29.17 9.66
N LYS A 674 1.98 -28.61 9.57
CA LYS A 674 1.61 -27.59 8.57
C LYS A 674 1.70 -26.21 9.21
N GLN A 675 2.37 -25.27 8.57
CA GLN A 675 2.40 -23.88 9.05
C GLN A 675 0.99 -23.29 9.07
N LEU A 676 0.65 -22.56 10.14
CA LEU A 676 -0.62 -21.85 10.23
C LEU A 676 -0.73 -20.82 9.09
N PHE A 677 -1.86 -20.81 8.40
CA PHE A 677 -2.10 -19.94 7.24
C PHE A 677 -2.14 -18.46 7.64
N ASN A 678 -1.88 -17.57 6.69
CA ASN A 678 -2.16 -16.14 6.83
C ASN A 678 -3.55 -15.84 6.27
N LEU A 679 -4.30 -14.98 6.96
CA LEU A 679 -5.62 -14.54 6.48
C LEU A 679 -5.43 -13.67 5.24
N HIS A 680 -6.17 -14.00 4.19
CA HIS A 680 -6.21 -13.20 2.98
C HIS A 680 -7.65 -13.14 2.46
N ASN A 681 -7.97 -12.11 1.68
CA ASN A 681 -9.25 -12.01 0.99
C ASN A 681 -9.33 -13.04 -0.16
N LEU A 682 -10.25 -14.00 -0.09
CA LEU A 682 -10.40 -15.09 -1.06
C LEU A 682 -11.51 -14.85 -2.09
N LEU A 683 -12.10 -13.65 -2.11
CA LEU A 683 -13.20 -13.31 -3.02
C LEU A 683 -12.72 -12.85 -4.41
N HIS A 684 -11.41 -12.81 -4.65
CA HIS A 684 -10.79 -12.34 -5.89
C HIS A 684 -10.09 -13.44 -6.68
N ASP A 685 -10.27 -13.39 -7.99
CA ASP A 685 -9.56 -14.25 -8.92
C ASP A 685 -8.07 -13.88 -9.02
N ARG A 686 -7.22 -14.63 -8.31
CA ARG A 686 -5.77 -14.40 -8.24
C ARG A 686 -4.99 -14.95 -9.45
N LEU A 687 -5.65 -15.26 -10.56
CA LEU A 687 -4.99 -15.77 -11.77
C LEU A 687 -3.93 -14.82 -12.35
N ARG A 688 -3.89 -13.53 -11.97
CA ARG A 688 -2.96 -12.53 -12.54
C ARG A 688 -1.69 -12.27 -11.73
N GLU A 689 -1.55 -12.74 -10.49
CA GLU A 689 -0.33 -12.54 -9.69
C GLU A 689 0.64 -13.72 -9.81
N THR A 690 1.13 -13.97 -11.03
CA THR A 690 2.22 -14.93 -11.26
C THR A 690 3.55 -14.22 -11.41
N THR A 691 4.16 -13.76 -10.32
CA THR A 691 5.62 -13.69 -10.20
C THR A 691 6.07 -13.47 -8.74
N GLU A 692 6.93 -14.38 -8.26
CA GLU A 692 7.85 -14.25 -7.10
C GLU A 692 7.35 -14.56 -5.66
N GLY A 693 6.05 -14.63 -5.35
CA GLY A 693 5.55 -14.99 -4.00
C GLY A 693 5.07 -16.44 -3.78
N GLY A 694 4.99 -17.26 -4.83
CA GLY A 694 4.17 -18.50 -4.88
C GLY A 694 4.62 -19.72 -4.05
N ARG A 695 5.52 -19.57 -3.07
CA ARG A 695 5.91 -20.65 -2.14
C ARG A 695 5.02 -20.73 -0.90
N GLU A 696 4.41 -19.62 -0.48
CA GLU A 696 3.62 -19.53 0.77
C GLU A 696 2.22 -20.18 0.69
N LEU A 697 1.79 -20.60 -0.50
CA LEU A 697 0.42 -21.09 -0.74
C LEU A 697 0.34 -22.58 -1.11
N MET A 698 1.47 -23.30 -1.11
CA MET A 698 1.45 -24.78 -1.14
C MET A 698 1.18 -25.33 0.26
N GLU A 699 0.67 -26.56 0.36
CA GLU A 699 0.72 -27.29 1.63
C GLU A 699 2.19 -27.65 1.92
N HIS A 700 2.94 -26.70 2.45
CA HIS A 700 4.30 -26.95 2.91
C HIS A 700 4.20 -27.58 4.29
N PHE A 701 4.52 -28.87 4.34
CA PHE A 701 4.73 -29.56 5.60
C PHE A 701 6.20 -29.46 5.97
N VAL A 702 6.43 -29.24 7.25
CA VAL A 702 7.75 -29.17 7.86
C VAL A 702 7.83 -30.29 8.88
N GLU A 703 8.97 -30.97 8.90
CA GLU A 703 9.29 -31.98 9.89
C GLU A 703 10.00 -31.28 11.06
N LEU A 704 9.42 -31.39 12.26
CA LEU A 704 9.88 -30.68 13.45
C LEU A 704 10.13 -31.67 14.61
N PRO A 705 11.26 -31.56 15.34
CA PRO A 705 11.46 -32.30 16.58
C PRO A 705 10.49 -31.85 17.67
N PRO A 706 9.80 -32.78 18.38
CA PRO A 706 8.86 -32.44 19.45
C PRO A 706 9.46 -31.57 20.55
N GLU A 707 10.71 -31.81 20.92
CA GLU A 707 11.40 -31.11 22.02
C GLU A 707 11.61 -29.60 21.78
N LEU A 708 11.52 -29.15 20.51
CA LEU A 708 11.66 -27.74 20.13
C LEU A 708 10.31 -27.03 19.99
N CYS A 709 9.21 -27.71 20.31
CA CYS A 709 7.85 -27.23 20.11
C CYS A 709 7.11 -27.13 21.46
N SER A 710 6.39 -26.02 21.63
CA SER A 710 5.50 -25.76 22.76
C SER A 710 4.05 -26.05 22.33
N LEU A 711 3.29 -26.79 23.15
CA LEU A 711 1.91 -27.15 22.86
C LEU A 711 0.97 -26.06 23.34
N LYS A 712 0.19 -25.46 22.43
CA LYS A 712 -0.70 -24.35 22.76
C LYS A 712 -2.16 -24.80 22.87
N ILE A 713 -2.73 -25.35 21.80
CA ILE A 713 -4.16 -25.74 21.75
C ILE A 713 -4.31 -27.18 21.32
N ILE A 714 -5.08 -27.95 22.08
CA ILE A 714 -5.34 -29.38 21.83
C ILE A 714 -6.58 -29.53 20.95
N GLY A 715 -6.51 -30.37 19.91
CA GLY A 715 -7.68 -30.71 19.08
C GLY A 715 -8.02 -29.70 17.98
N PHE A 716 -7.16 -28.71 17.74
CA PHE A 716 -7.25 -27.78 16.61
C PHE A 716 -6.70 -28.41 15.31
N SER A 717 -7.50 -29.28 14.70
CA SER A 717 -7.10 -30.09 13.54
C SER A 717 -6.76 -29.30 12.26
N LYS A 718 -6.00 -29.92 11.33
CA LYS A 718 -5.67 -29.38 9.99
C LYS A 718 -6.92 -28.99 9.20
N ASP A 719 -7.96 -29.80 9.26
CA ASP A 719 -9.18 -29.62 8.48
C ASP A 719 -10.02 -28.45 9.03
N MET A 720 -10.06 -28.31 10.36
CA MET A 720 -10.65 -27.14 11.02
C MET A 720 -9.91 -25.86 10.62
N CYS A 721 -8.58 -25.88 10.72
CA CYS A 721 -7.73 -24.75 10.32
C CYS A 721 -8.00 -24.36 8.85
N SER A 722 -8.11 -25.35 7.96
CA SER A 722 -8.40 -25.11 6.54
C SER A 722 -9.78 -24.47 6.34
N SER A 723 -10.84 -24.91 7.05
CA SER A 723 -12.16 -24.28 7.00
C SER A 723 -12.18 -22.87 7.60
N LEU A 724 -11.52 -22.67 8.74
CA LEU A 724 -11.43 -21.37 9.42
C LEU A 724 -10.72 -20.31 8.57
N SER A 725 -9.85 -20.72 7.63
CA SER A 725 -9.24 -19.79 6.67
C SER A 725 -10.23 -19.20 5.67
N LEU A 726 -11.31 -19.93 5.38
CA LEU A 726 -12.32 -19.57 4.38
C LEU A 726 -13.47 -18.74 4.99
N LEU A 727 -13.80 -19.00 6.26
CA LEU A 727 -14.95 -18.41 6.93
C LEU A 727 -14.97 -16.88 6.93
N PRO A 728 -13.87 -16.14 7.19
CA PRO A 728 -13.91 -14.68 7.19
C PRO A 728 -14.33 -14.08 5.85
N SER A 729 -13.85 -14.65 4.73
CA SER A 729 -14.24 -14.20 3.38
C SER A 729 -15.71 -14.51 3.09
N LEU A 730 -16.18 -15.69 3.51
CA LEU A 730 -17.59 -16.06 3.37
C LEU A 730 -18.51 -15.16 4.19
N MET A 731 -18.16 -14.88 5.45
CA MET A 731 -18.95 -14.02 6.35
C MET A 731 -19.00 -12.59 5.83
N CYS A 732 -17.88 -12.04 5.35
CA CYS A 732 -17.86 -10.72 4.71
C CYS A 732 -18.80 -10.67 3.49
N ARG A 733 -18.80 -11.73 2.66
CA ARG A 733 -19.70 -11.79 1.50
C ARG A 733 -21.17 -11.91 1.91
N LEU A 734 -21.46 -12.69 2.95
CA LEU A 734 -22.81 -12.81 3.51
C LEU A 734 -23.29 -11.48 4.08
N GLU A 735 -22.47 -10.78 4.86
CA GLU A 735 -22.79 -9.46 5.42
C GLU A 735 -23.11 -8.45 4.32
N ASN A 736 -22.26 -8.37 3.29
CA ASN A 736 -22.48 -7.51 2.12
C ASN A 736 -23.77 -7.87 1.36
N LEU A 737 -24.15 -9.15 1.30
CA LEU A 737 -25.39 -9.57 0.69
C LEU A 737 -26.59 -9.15 1.55
N LEU A 738 -26.51 -9.30 2.88
CA LEU A 738 -27.57 -8.89 3.79
C LEU A 738 -27.81 -7.38 3.73
N VAL A 739 -26.74 -6.56 3.70
CA VAL A 739 -26.86 -5.11 3.49
C VAL A 739 -27.53 -4.79 2.15
N ALA A 740 -27.17 -5.53 1.09
CA ALA A 740 -27.78 -5.33 -0.22
C ALA A 740 -29.27 -5.71 -0.26
N ILE A 741 -29.69 -6.73 0.50
CA ILE A 741 -31.10 -7.12 0.64
C ILE A 741 -31.86 -6.03 1.40
N GLU A 742 -31.33 -5.53 2.52
CA GLU A 742 -31.97 -4.44 3.28
C GLU A 742 -32.11 -3.17 2.43
N LEU A 743 -31.08 -2.82 1.66
CA LEU A 743 -31.15 -1.69 0.73
C LEU A 743 -32.20 -1.91 -0.36
N LYS A 744 -32.30 -3.13 -0.91
CA LYS A 744 -33.33 -3.49 -1.89
C LYS A 744 -34.72 -3.33 -1.28
N ASP A 745 -34.95 -3.73 -0.03
CA ASP A 745 -36.23 -3.57 0.66
C ASP A 745 -36.59 -2.10 0.87
N VAL A 746 -35.61 -1.26 1.24
CA VAL A 746 -35.79 0.20 1.32
C VAL A 746 -36.11 0.79 -0.05
N MET A 747 -35.44 0.34 -1.12
CA MET A 747 -35.73 0.78 -2.48
C MET A 747 -37.13 0.34 -2.95
N LEU A 748 -37.54 -0.89 -2.67
CA LEU A 748 -38.88 -1.40 -2.93
C LEU A 748 -39.98 -0.59 -2.25
N SER A 749 -39.71 -0.10 -1.03
CA SER A 749 -40.63 0.78 -0.31
C SER A 749 -40.78 2.16 -0.97
N SER A 750 -39.79 2.57 -1.78
CA SER A 750 -39.73 3.88 -2.43
C SER A 750 -40.19 3.85 -3.90
N PHE A 751 -39.96 2.76 -4.64
CA PHE A 751 -40.38 2.58 -6.04
C PHE A 751 -40.64 1.10 -6.38
N SER A 752 -41.73 0.83 -7.11
CA SER A 752 -42.19 -0.54 -7.40
C SER A 752 -41.37 -1.26 -8.48
N GLU A 753 -40.66 -0.52 -9.34
CA GLU A 753 -39.76 -1.11 -10.35
C GLU A 753 -38.52 -1.78 -9.73
N ALA A 754 -38.20 -1.52 -8.45
CA ALA A 754 -37.07 -2.15 -7.76
C ALA A 754 -37.19 -3.68 -7.63
N SER A 755 -38.40 -4.21 -7.79
CA SER A 755 -38.69 -5.66 -7.74
C SER A 755 -37.98 -6.47 -8.83
N GLN A 756 -37.58 -5.83 -9.93
CA GLN A 756 -36.83 -6.47 -11.01
C GLN A 756 -35.33 -6.64 -10.69
N ILE A 757 -34.83 -6.01 -9.63
CA ILE A 757 -33.41 -6.03 -9.27
C ILE A 757 -33.13 -7.20 -8.31
N SER A 758 -32.21 -8.08 -8.68
CA SER A 758 -31.72 -9.15 -7.78
C SER A 758 -30.81 -8.57 -6.70
N ALA A 759 -30.93 -9.03 -5.43
CA ALA A 759 -30.04 -8.52 -4.37
C ALA A 759 -28.57 -8.89 -4.61
N SER A 760 -28.32 -10.00 -5.33
CA SER A 760 -26.98 -10.34 -5.81
C SER A 760 -26.47 -9.31 -6.83
N GLY A 761 -27.32 -8.78 -7.71
CA GLY A 761 -27.00 -7.69 -8.63
C GLY A 761 -26.69 -6.38 -7.89
N VAL A 762 -27.47 -6.02 -6.87
CA VAL A 762 -27.21 -4.86 -5.99
C VAL A 762 -25.87 -5.04 -5.26
N SER A 763 -25.62 -6.21 -4.68
CA SER A 763 -24.39 -6.52 -3.97
C SER A 763 -23.17 -6.48 -4.90
N HIS A 764 -23.27 -6.99 -6.13
CA HIS A 764 -22.18 -6.85 -7.11
C HIS A 764 -21.99 -5.40 -7.54
N ALA A 765 -23.06 -4.64 -7.79
CA ALA A 765 -22.95 -3.25 -8.23
C ALA A 765 -22.31 -2.34 -7.17
N ILE A 766 -22.64 -2.54 -5.89
CA ILE A 766 -22.15 -1.70 -4.79
C ILE A 766 -20.75 -2.13 -4.35
N PHE A 767 -20.50 -3.44 -4.21
CA PHE A 767 -19.29 -3.93 -3.57
C PHE A 767 -18.19 -4.40 -4.55
N ALA A 768 -18.46 -4.55 -5.85
CA ALA A 768 -17.41 -4.87 -6.83
C ALA A 768 -16.24 -3.86 -6.87
N PRO A 769 -16.44 -2.53 -6.70
CA PRO A 769 -15.35 -1.56 -6.63
C PRO A 769 -14.51 -1.66 -5.35
N PHE A 770 -15.14 -1.96 -4.21
CA PHE A 770 -14.47 -2.04 -2.90
C PHE A 770 -13.62 -3.29 -2.74
N MET A 771 -14.02 -4.37 -3.42
CA MET A 771 -13.32 -5.64 -3.43
C MET A 771 -11.91 -5.47 -4.06
N LEU A 772 -11.71 -4.58 -5.05
CA LEU A 772 -10.40 -4.37 -5.71
C LEU A 772 -9.29 -3.74 -4.85
N ASN A 773 -9.58 -3.22 -3.65
CA ASN A 773 -8.65 -2.37 -2.89
C ASN A 773 -8.28 -2.87 -1.48
N PHE A 774 -8.45 -4.15 -1.15
CA PHE A 774 -8.01 -4.73 0.13
C PHE A 774 -7.14 -5.98 0.00
#